data_AF-A0A2U8GYW2-F1
#
_entry.id   AF-A0A2U8GYW2-F1
#
_cell.length_a   1.000
_cell.length_b   1.000
_cell.length_c   1.000
_cell.angle_alpha   90.00
_cell.angle_beta   90.00
_cell.angle_gamma   90.00
#
_symmetry.space_group_name_H-M   'P 1'
#
loop_
_entity.id
_entity.type
_entity.pdbx_description
1 polymer ?
#
loop_
_entity_poly.entity_id
_entity_poly.type
_entity_poly.pdbx_seq_one_letter_code
_entity_poly.pdbx_strand_id
1 'polypeptide(L)'
;MASIRSEYHRFLAHLAQRHVHDDVRRLAHLVLDHLQPLAEVGAARRGRSTRLAPLAIAHLAQMPVAYNGDARGPENGPALGRLHQLEVGPFRGFMRQETFDLSHDITLVYGANGTGKSSFCEALEVAMLGSISEAQAKRVDQRTYCNNARLRRHVAPVLSSRAEDQPQAVQPDEAEYRFCFIEKNRLDDFARIAARTPGDQRQLIATLFGVDQFSEFVRGFNPLLDQDLMLTGVQAAQLAQRRVQLANSEQTIAAYPQKIAAVEALEQALAQRMWPGATYQACVDWLLGTPQQQGRLPYVQAQLDANPPAIYEVTQARLQALLAEAYRIQGLWRASSGQLAARAGEVSYAKLYEAVLALADGATACPACGTALAAVAQDPFAKARAGLEQLAQLAALQQQETGHRTQLSEAVRVLWEEMRRVVTAGAVACPAESQGAGLPLLPPTAAGNWLGAWVDGDRRAWNALLRIAEIIEGVDAQAREVHAQRGALAQERDGLQQHQLEVQRLRTLRGAADQDLATARQTVAQFDEANRELIEVVAAEVAVVAHHQRVKVAYDGFLPEIQAYLAALPGVLLQGLGEQARQLYNAFNRADPPGDLLHALWLPVAENGKIEVEFAGEPGVRYDALIVFSEGHIKCLGLAILLAKNIAQGCPVVIFDDVVNAIDDDHRDGIWRTFFEDGLLDGKQVILTSHAEEFLHRIQQELGARRAGAIKRYKFLPHQGEHELRVDSDPPAKNYVLLAQQALAADEKREALRQARPALESLTDRLWTWLGRRTDGRIDIKLSGPRAPWELNNKCTKLRSAVERIAAQHAGAPDAVGALVRLLNVSGTSIEWGYLNSGVHDAQRDHEFDRATVRTVVEAVTALDAALDTLQNR
;
A
#
# COMPACT_ATOMS: atom_id res chain seq x y z
N MET A 1 -32.15 0.66 -10.82
CA MET A 1 -31.71 -0.74 -10.59
C MET A 1 -31.65 -1.54 -11.88
N ALA A 2 -32.77 -1.73 -12.61
CA ALA A 2 -32.72 -2.47 -13.88
C ALA A 2 -31.91 -1.72 -14.95
N SER A 3 -31.99 -0.38 -15.01
CA SER A 3 -31.16 0.43 -15.91
C SER A 3 -29.66 0.28 -15.60
N ILE A 4 -29.26 0.35 -14.32
CA ILE A 4 -27.86 0.08 -13.91
C ILE A 4 -27.45 -1.33 -14.34
N ARG A 5 -28.30 -2.34 -14.10
CA ARG A 5 -28.00 -3.74 -14.42
C ARG A 5 -27.86 -3.97 -15.92
N SER A 6 -28.77 -3.42 -16.72
CA SER A 6 -28.78 -3.46 -18.19
C SER A 6 -27.50 -2.84 -18.76
N GLU A 7 -27.16 -1.62 -18.31
CA GLU A 7 -25.95 -0.94 -18.77
C GLU A 7 -24.67 -1.65 -18.27
N TYR A 8 -24.68 -2.23 -17.07
CA TYR A 8 -23.58 -3.04 -16.56
C TYR A 8 -23.38 -4.33 -17.37
N HIS A 9 -24.45 -4.99 -17.80
CA HIS A 9 -24.36 -6.14 -18.72
C HIS A 9 -23.74 -5.75 -20.07
N ARG A 10 -24.01 -4.55 -20.59
CA ARG A 10 -23.34 -4.01 -21.80
C ARG A 10 -21.86 -3.73 -21.56
N PHE A 11 -21.53 -3.15 -20.41
CA PHE A 11 -20.14 -3.00 -19.98
C PHE A 11 -19.42 -4.36 -19.93
N LEU A 12 -20.04 -5.42 -19.39
CA LEU A 12 -19.45 -6.75 -19.38
C LEU A 12 -19.26 -7.34 -20.79
N ALA A 13 -20.23 -7.14 -21.69
CA ALA A 13 -20.09 -7.54 -23.09
C ALA A 13 -18.94 -6.78 -23.78
N HIS A 14 -18.80 -5.48 -23.52
CA HIS A 14 -17.68 -4.66 -24.00
C HIS A 14 -16.35 -5.15 -23.42
N LEU A 15 -16.29 -5.40 -22.11
CA LEU A 15 -15.10 -5.89 -21.41
C LEU A 15 -14.66 -7.27 -21.90
N ALA A 16 -15.61 -8.13 -22.28
CA ALA A 16 -15.32 -9.46 -22.83
C ALA A 16 -14.54 -9.38 -24.17
N GLN A 17 -14.77 -8.34 -24.96
CA GLN A 17 -14.06 -8.08 -26.22
C GLN A 17 -12.68 -7.44 -26.01
N ARG A 18 -12.38 -6.93 -24.81
CA ARG A 18 -11.11 -6.27 -24.48
C ARG A 18 -10.06 -7.25 -23.98
N HIS A 19 -8.80 -6.94 -24.29
CA HIS A 19 -7.64 -7.68 -23.79
C HIS A 19 -7.26 -7.16 -22.39
N VAL A 20 -7.88 -7.73 -21.37
CA VAL A 20 -7.68 -7.39 -19.94
C VAL A 20 -7.37 -8.65 -19.14
N HIS A 21 -6.73 -8.49 -17.98
CA HIS A 21 -6.38 -9.62 -17.11
C HIS A 21 -7.64 -10.35 -16.59
N ASP A 22 -7.56 -11.67 -16.40
CA ASP A 22 -8.71 -12.48 -15.97
C ASP A 22 -9.32 -12.00 -14.65
N ASP A 23 -8.49 -11.59 -13.69
CA ASP A 23 -8.99 -11.07 -12.41
C ASP A 23 -9.80 -9.77 -12.54
N VAL A 24 -9.55 -8.96 -13.59
CA VAL A 24 -10.38 -7.79 -13.90
C VAL A 24 -11.79 -8.23 -14.31
N ARG A 25 -11.89 -9.27 -15.16
CA ARG A 25 -13.17 -9.85 -15.57
C ARG A 25 -13.88 -10.51 -14.39
N ARG A 26 -13.16 -11.22 -13.53
CA ARG A 26 -13.70 -11.83 -12.31
C ARG A 26 -14.27 -10.79 -11.36
N LEU A 27 -13.55 -9.69 -11.17
CA LEU A 27 -14.02 -8.60 -10.32
C LEU A 27 -15.27 -7.91 -10.91
N ALA A 28 -15.33 -7.75 -12.23
CA ALA A 28 -16.53 -7.22 -12.89
C ALA A 28 -17.75 -8.13 -12.69
N HIS A 29 -17.58 -9.46 -12.77
CA HIS A 29 -18.65 -10.40 -12.43
C HIS A 29 -19.06 -10.32 -10.96
N LEU A 30 -18.11 -10.19 -10.04
CA LEU A 30 -18.40 -10.04 -8.62
C LEU A 30 -19.24 -8.78 -8.35
N VAL A 31 -18.93 -7.68 -9.03
CA VAL A 31 -19.69 -6.43 -8.93
C VAL A 31 -21.10 -6.59 -9.51
N LEU A 32 -21.29 -7.37 -10.57
CA LEU A 32 -22.62 -7.70 -11.10
C LEU A 32 -23.46 -8.51 -10.09
N ASP A 33 -22.87 -9.55 -9.49
CA ASP A 33 -23.56 -10.41 -8.51
C ASP A 33 -23.98 -9.64 -7.26
N HIS A 34 -23.23 -8.57 -6.93
CA HIS A 34 -23.48 -7.68 -5.79
C HIS A 34 -23.89 -6.26 -6.22
N LEU A 35 -24.48 -6.10 -7.40
CA LEU A 35 -24.78 -4.78 -7.97
C LEU A 35 -25.74 -3.97 -7.09
N GLN A 36 -26.81 -4.61 -6.61
CA GLN A 36 -27.82 -4.00 -5.74
C GLN A 36 -27.21 -3.43 -4.44
N PRO A 37 -26.54 -4.23 -3.59
CA PRO A 37 -25.97 -3.73 -2.34
C PRO A 37 -24.83 -2.73 -2.55
N LEU A 38 -24.18 -2.69 -3.71
CA LEU A 38 -23.18 -1.66 -4.05
C LEU A 38 -23.82 -0.36 -4.54
N ALA A 39 -24.92 -0.44 -5.29
CA ALA A 39 -25.64 0.73 -5.81
C ALA A 39 -26.35 1.52 -4.70
N GLU A 40 -26.92 0.83 -3.70
CA GLU A 40 -27.58 1.45 -2.54
C GLU A 40 -26.62 2.26 -1.66
N VAL A 41 -25.32 1.96 -1.73
CA VAL A 41 -24.30 2.72 -1.01
C VAL A 41 -23.93 3.95 -1.81
N GLY A 42 -24.28 5.12 -1.28
CA GLY A 42 -23.92 6.40 -1.89
C GLY A 42 -22.40 6.64 -1.89
N ALA A 43 -21.97 7.71 -2.55
CA ALA A 43 -20.56 8.09 -2.67
C ALA A 43 -19.90 8.57 -1.35
N ALA A 44 -20.68 8.71 -0.27
CA ALA A 44 -20.18 9.21 1.02
C ALA A 44 -19.40 8.13 1.79
N ARG A 45 -18.35 8.55 2.51
CA ARG A 45 -17.59 7.74 3.49
C ARG A 45 -16.99 6.43 2.97
N ARG A 46 -16.66 6.35 1.67
CA ARG A 46 -16.07 5.15 1.04
C ARG A 46 -16.88 3.87 1.15
N GLY A 47 -18.20 3.99 1.33
CA GLY A 47 -19.03 2.84 1.63
C GLY A 47 -18.99 1.73 0.56
N ARG A 48 -18.75 2.06 -0.72
CA ARG A 48 -18.61 1.06 -1.79
C ARG A 48 -17.33 0.23 -1.64
N SER A 49 -16.19 0.87 -1.31
CA SER A 49 -14.91 0.17 -1.10
C SER A 49 -14.95 -0.76 0.09
N THR A 50 -15.50 -0.29 1.21
CA THR A 50 -15.63 -1.07 2.44
C THR A 50 -16.59 -2.26 2.28
N ARG A 51 -17.56 -2.21 1.35
CA ARG A 51 -18.39 -3.36 0.99
C ARG A 51 -17.74 -4.28 -0.04
N LEU A 52 -17.07 -3.72 -1.05
CA LEU A 52 -16.47 -4.49 -2.13
C LEU A 52 -15.23 -5.27 -1.69
N ALA A 53 -14.35 -4.66 -0.88
CA ALA A 53 -13.08 -5.30 -0.52
C ALA A 53 -13.25 -6.66 0.19
N PRO A 54 -14.12 -6.81 1.21
CA PRO A 54 -14.37 -8.13 1.82
C PRO A 54 -14.93 -9.17 0.85
N LEU A 55 -15.82 -8.76 -0.05
CA LEU A 55 -16.39 -9.64 -1.08
C LEU A 55 -15.31 -10.10 -2.06
N ALA A 56 -14.44 -9.18 -2.50
CA ALA A 56 -13.35 -9.50 -3.41
C ALA A 56 -12.31 -10.41 -2.76
N ILE A 57 -11.97 -10.18 -1.49
CA ILE A 57 -11.10 -11.07 -0.73
C ILE A 57 -11.72 -12.48 -0.63
N ALA A 58 -13.02 -12.60 -0.39
CA ALA A 58 -13.65 -13.91 -0.22
C ALA A 58 -13.87 -14.68 -1.53
N HIS A 59 -14.28 -13.98 -2.61
CA HIS A 59 -14.91 -14.64 -3.76
C HIS A 59 -14.22 -14.40 -5.11
N LEU A 60 -13.23 -13.50 -5.23
CA LEU A 60 -12.65 -13.14 -6.53
C LEU A 60 -12.17 -14.35 -7.34
N ALA A 61 -11.48 -15.30 -6.70
CA ALA A 61 -10.95 -16.48 -7.39
C ALA A 61 -12.03 -17.49 -7.86
N GLN A 62 -13.25 -17.41 -7.33
CA GLN A 62 -14.37 -18.31 -7.65
C GLN A 62 -15.22 -17.77 -8.81
N MET A 63 -15.10 -16.47 -9.12
CA MET A 63 -15.88 -15.83 -10.17
C MET A 63 -15.49 -16.33 -11.57
N PRO A 64 -16.44 -16.39 -12.51
CA PRO A 64 -16.14 -16.75 -13.89
C PRO A 64 -15.31 -15.67 -14.59
N VAL A 65 -14.56 -16.08 -15.61
CA VAL A 65 -13.82 -15.17 -16.52
C VAL A 65 -14.65 -14.85 -17.76
N ALA A 66 -15.29 -15.88 -18.32
CA ALA A 66 -16.13 -15.76 -19.50
C ALA A 66 -17.49 -15.19 -19.11
N TYR A 67 -17.89 -14.11 -19.79
CA TYR A 67 -19.24 -13.58 -19.70
C TYR A 67 -20.07 -14.19 -20.84
N ASN A 68 -21.00 -15.08 -20.48
CA ASN A 68 -21.92 -15.74 -21.42
C ASN A 68 -23.26 -15.02 -21.53
N GLY A 69 -23.40 -13.82 -20.94
CA GLY A 69 -24.67 -13.11 -20.99
C GLY A 69 -25.03 -12.75 -22.43
N ASP A 70 -26.34 -12.76 -22.70
CA ASP A 70 -26.93 -12.45 -23.99
C ASP A 70 -26.56 -11.02 -24.43
N ALA A 71 -25.35 -10.87 -24.97
CA ALA A 71 -25.05 -9.78 -25.87
C ALA A 71 -25.78 -10.09 -27.18
N ARG A 72 -27.11 -9.94 -27.18
CA ARG A 72 -27.86 -9.77 -28.42
C ARG A 72 -27.34 -8.47 -29.02
N GLY A 73 -26.34 -8.59 -29.88
CA GLY A 73 -25.83 -7.50 -30.66
C GLY A 73 -26.94 -6.97 -31.59
N PRO A 74 -26.78 -5.74 -32.09
CA PRO A 74 -27.71 -5.11 -33.04
C PRO A 74 -27.81 -5.83 -34.41
N GLU A 75 -27.23 -7.02 -34.58
CA GLU A 75 -27.17 -7.78 -35.84
C GLU A 75 -28.39 -8.68 -36.10
N ASN A 76 -29.22 -8.96 -35.10
CA ASN A 76 -30.52 -9.58 -35.30
C ASN A 76 -31.56 -8.46 -35.41
N GLY A 77 -32.15 -8.26 -36.59
CA GLY A 77 -33.20 -7.25 -36.81
C GLY A 77 -34.36 -7.32 -35.79
N PRO A 78 -35.25 -6.32 -35.75
CA PRO A 78 -36.21 -6.16 -34.65
C PRO A 78 -37.00 -7.45 -34.41
N ALA A 79 -36.81 -8.04 -33.23
CA ALA A 79 -37.52 -9.25 -32.82
C ALA A 79 -38.98 -8.92 -32.46
N LEU A 80 -39.26 -7.66 -32.15
CA LEU A 80 -40.58 -7.15 -31.88
C LEU A 80 -41.39 -6.99 -33.18
N GLY A 81 -42.32 -7.91 -33.41
CA GLY A 81 -43.41 -7.73 -34.37
C GLY A 81 -44.35 -6.58 -34.00
N ARG A 82 -45.41 -6.36 -34.77
CA ARG A 82 -46.38 -5.30 -34.47
C ARG A 82 -47.11 -5.59 -33.15
N LEU A 83 -47.16 -4.61 -32.25
CA LEU A 83 -47.93 -4.69 -31.01
C LEU A 83 -49.40 -5.00 -31.32
N HIS A 84 -50.00 -5.87 -30.52
CA HIS A 84 -51.35 -6.36 -30.72
C HIS A 84 -52.27 -6.00 -29.55
N GLN A 85 -51.90 -6.36 -28.33
CA GLN A 85 -52.78 -6.23 -27.17
C GLN A 85 -51.99 -6.11 -25.87
N LEU A 86 -52.45 -5.25 -24.97
CA LEU A 86 -51.96 -5.12 -23.60
C LEU A 86 -53.06 -5.52 -22.62
N GLU A 87 -52.78 -6.50 -21.77
CA GLU A 87 -53.61 -6.86 -20.62
C GLU A 87 -52.94 -6.32 -19.34
N VAL A 88 -53.69 -5.54 -18.56
CA VAL A 88 -53.18 -4.91 -17.34
C VAL A 88 -54.22 -4.92 -16.24
N GLY A 89 -53.86 -5.42 -15.06
CA GLY A 89 -54.65 -5.22 -13.86
C GLY A 89 -54.88 -6.50 -13.02
N PRO A 90 -54.95 -6.38 -11.69
CA PRO A 90 -54.68 -5.18 -10.89
C PRO A 90 -53.20 -4.74 -11.02
N PHE A 91 -52.94 -3.45 -11.23
CA PHE A 91 -51.60 -2.90 -11.42
C PHE A 91 -51.66 -1.38 -11.29
N ARG A 92 -50.85 -0.77 -10.42
CA ARG A 92 -50.85 0.70 -10.23
C ARG A 92 -52.26 1.26 -10.05
N GLY A 93 -52.73 2.18 -10.90
CA GLY A 93 -54.09 2.69 -10.85
C GLY A 93 -55.18 1.66 -11.19
N PHE A 94 -54.88 0.60 -11.95
CA PHE A 94 -55.84 -0.41 -12.37
C PHE A 94 -56.22 -1.32 -11.20
N MET A 95 -57.50 -1.32 -10.81
CA MET A 95 -58.03 -2.23 -9.77
C MET A 95 -58.56 -3.54 -10.35
N ARG A 96 -59.02 -3.53 -11.61
CA ARG A 96 -59.46 -4.71 -12.36
C ARG A 96 -58.60 -4.86 -13.61
N GLN A 97 -58.66 -6.05 -14.21
CA GLN A 97 -58.01 -6.30 -15.49
C GLN A 97 -58.72 -5.51 -16.59
N GLU A 98 -57.96 -4.69 -17.28
CA GLU A 98 -58.34 -3.95 -18.48
C GLU A 98 -57.54 -4.48 -19.67
N THR A 99 -58.10 -4.33 -20.86
CA THR A 99 -57.52 -4.84 -22.10
C THR A 99 -57.49 -3.74 -23.15
N PHE A 100 -56.31 -3.45 -23.67
CA PHE A 100 -56.07 -2.43 -24.68
C PHE A 100 -55.67 -3.08 -26.00
N ASP A 101 -56.36 -2.74 -27.07
CA ASP A 101 -56.03 -3.08 -28.45
C ASP A 101 -54.99 -2.09 -28.96
N LEU A 102 -53.83 -2.62 -29.33
CA LEU A 102 -52.69 -1.88 -29.83
C LEU A 102 -52.36 -2.24 -31.28
N SER A 103 -53.23 -2.98 -31.97
CA SER A 103 -53.01 -3.47 -33.34
C SER A 103 -52.94 -2.38 -34.41
N HIS A 104 -53.45 -1.19 -34.08
CA HIS A 104 -53.56 -0.05 -34.99
C HIS A 104 -52.22 0.68 -35.16
N ASP A 105 -52.06 1.43 -36.26
CA ASP A 105 -50.87 2.25 -36.51
C ASP A 105 -50.73 3.37 -35.46
N ILE A 106 -51.86 3.95 -35.04
CA ILE A 106 -51.89 5.04 -34.07
C ILE A 106 -52.89 4.68 -32.97
N THR A 107 -52.41 4.72 -31.73
CA THR A 107 -53.23 4.59 -30.52
C THR A 107 -53.15 5.88 -29.71
N LEU A 108 -54.28 6.57 -29.55
CA LEU A 108 -54.38 7.80 -28.77
C LEU A 108 -55.07 7.53 -27.43
N VAL A 109 -54.40 7.88 -26.34
CA VAL A 109 -54.95 7.77 -24.98
C VAL A 109 -55.11 9.17 -24.40
N TYR A 110 -56.35 9.59 -24.23
CA TYR A 110 -56.70 10.89 -23.69
C TYR A 110 -57.19 10.78 -22.25
N GLY A 111 -56.82 11.71 -21.37
CA GLY A 111 -57.42 11.81 -20.04
C GLY A 111 -56.81 12.91 -19.20
N ALA A 112 -57.55 13.40 -18.19
CA ALA A 112 -57.05 14.43 -17.27
C ALA A 112 -55.88 13.91 -16.40
N ASN A 113 -55.22 14.79 -15.66
CA ASN A 113 -54.18 14.36 -14.72
C ASN A 113 -54.78 13.47 -13.62
N GLY A 114 -54.07 12.39 -13.27
CA GLY A 114 -54.53 11.43 -12.26
C GLY A 114 -55.55 10.40 -12.74
N THR A 115 -55.93 10.37 -14.03
CA THR A 115 -56.88 9.40 -14.57
C THR A 115 -56.27 8.06 -14.99
N GLY A 116 -54.99 7.80 -14.70
CA GLY A 116 -54.34 6.49 -14.96
C GLY A 116 -53.47 6.40 -16.21
N LYS A 117 -53.30 7.48 -17.00
CA LYS A 117 -52.42 7.49 -18.20
C LYS A 117 -51.00 7.01 -17.92
N SER A 118 -50.37 7.54 -16.88
CA SER A 118 -49.04 7.09 -16.46
C SER A 118 -49.05 5.63 -16.05
N SER A 119 -50.12 5.11 -15.42
CA SER A 119 -50.24 3.67 -15.12
C SER A 119 -50.32 2.80 -16.37
N PHE A 120 -50.89 3.30 -17.46
CA PHE A 120 -50.90 2.62 -18.76
C PHE A 120 -49.49 2.59 -19.38
N CYS A 121 -48.76 3.70 -19.40
CA CYS A 121 -47.36 3.74 -19.86
C CYS A 121 -46.44 2.89 -18.98
N GLU A 122 -46.58 2.96 -17.65
CA GLU A 122 -45.86 2.13 -16.69
C GLU A 122 -46.12 0.62 -16.93
N ALA A 123 -47.32 0.24 -17.40
CA ALA A 123 -47.63 -1.15 -17.74
C ALA A 123 -46.89 -1.61 -19.01
N LEU A 124 -46.80 -0.73 -20.02
CA LEU A 124 -45.98 -0.96 -21.21
C LEU A 124 -44.49 -1.04 -20.86
N GLU A 125 -44.00 -0.17 -19.98
CA GLU A 125 -42.61 -0.22 -19.49
C GLU A 125 -42.31 -1.55 -18.79
N VAL A 126 -43.20 -2.06 -17.95
CA VAL A 126 -42.98 -3.37 -17.31
C VAL A 126 -42.96 -4.50 -18.34
N ALA A 127 -43.88 -4.49 -19.31
CA ALA A 127 -43.97 -5.56 -20.30
C ALA A 127 -42.82 -5.53 -21.34
N MET A 128 -42.30 -4.34 -21.66
CA MET A 128 -41.22 -4.16 -22.64
C MET A 128 -39.85 -4.06 -21.97
N LEU A 129 -39.67 -3.20 -20.98
CA LEU A 129 -38.37 -2.95 -20.35
C LEU A 129 -38.11 -3.86 -19.14
N GLY A 130 -39.15 -4.50 -18.59
CA GLY A 130 -39.07 -5.31 -17.38
C GLY A 130 -39.00 -4.47 -16.11
N SER A 131 -38.99 -3.14 -16.24
CA SER A 131 -38.85 -2.19 -15.13
C SER A 131 -39.50 -0.85 -15.44
N ILE A 132 -39.81 -0.09 -14.39
CA ILE A 132 -40.40 1.25 -14.48
C ILE A 132 -39.34 2.28 -14.14
N SER A 133 -39.11 3.25 -15.02
CA SER A 133 -38.09 4.29 -14.85
C SER A 133 -38.35 5.13 -13.59
N GLU A 134 -39.60 5.55 -13.40
CA GLU A 134 -40.07 6.35 -12.25
C GLU A 134 -39.92 5.62 -10.90
N ALA A 135 -40.11 4.30 -10.86
CA ALA A 135 -39.93 3.50 -9.65
C ALA A 135 -38.46 3.54 -9.17
N GLN A 136 -37.54 3.46 -10.13
CA GLN A 136 -36.10 3.51 -9.87
C GLN A 136 -35.69 4.91 -9.41
N ALA A 137 -36.18 5.96 -10.05
CA ALA A 137 -35.93 7.35 -9.66
C ALA A 137 -36.41 7.64 -8.22
N LYS A 138 -37.58 7.13 -7.84
CA LYS A 138 -38.13 7.24 -6.47
C LYS A 138 -37.48 6.30 -5.45
N ARG A 139 -36.56 5.43 -5.87
CA ARG A 139 -35.90 4.41 -5.02
C ARG A 139 -36.89 3.51 -4.29
N VAL A 140 -38.00 3.17 -4.96
CA VAL A 140 -39.01 2.25 -4.43
C VAL A 140 -38.81 0.88 -5.07
N ASP A 141 -38.90 -0.18 -4.26
CA ASP A 141 -38.92 -1.55 -4.77
C ASP A 141 -39.98 -1.70 -5.87
N GLN A 142 -39.59 -2.24 -7.03
CA GLN A 142 -40.46 -2.30 -8.20
C GLN A 142 -41.73 -3.09 -7.91
N ARG A 143 -41.64 -4.21 -7.20
CA ARG A 143 -42.81 -5.03 -6.87
C ARG A 143 -43.83 -4.23 -6.04
N THR A 144 -43.33 -3.47 -5.06
CA THR A 144 -44.12 -2.57 -4.23
C THR A 144 -44.69 -1.42 -5.05
N TYR A 145 -43.90 -0.85 -5.97
CA TYR A 145 -44.34 0.24 -6.84
C TYR A 145 -45.46 -0.20 -7.78
N CYS A 146 -45.39 -1.41 -8.35
CA CYS A 146 -46.40 -1.98 -9.24
C CYS A 146 -47.72 -2.31 -8.53
N ASN A 147 -47.71 -2.52 -7.21
CA ASN A 147 -48.92 -2.85 -6.46
C ASN A 147 -49.98 -1.75 -6.60
N ASN A 148 -51.22 -2.16 -6.83
CA ASN A 148 -52.35 -1.25 -6.63
C ASN A 148 -52.42 -0.89 -5.15
N ALA A 149 -52.44 0.41 -4.83
CA ALA A 149 -52.34 0.90 -3.45
C ALA A 149 -53.47 0.38 -2.53
N ARG A 150 -54.66 0.11 -3.08
CA ARG A 150 -55.82 -0.38 -2.33
C ARG A 150 -55.80 -1.90 -2.18
N LEU A 151 -55.47 -2.62 -3.26
CA LEU A 151 -55.47 -4.09 -3.28
C LEU A 151 -54.18 -4.71 -2.72
N ARG A 152 -53.11 -3.90 -2.57
CA ARG A 152 -51.78 -4.31 -2.08
C ARG A 152 -51.15 -5.48 -2.84
N ARG A 153 -51.58 -5.69 -4.09
CA ARG A 153 -51.09 -6.71 -5.00
C ARG A 153 -51.11 -6.17 -6.42
N HIS A 154 -50.41 -6.86 -7.32
CA HIS A 154 -50.56 -6.68 -8.75
C HIS A 154 -50.49 -8.02 -9.49
N VAL A 155 -50.93 -8.00 -10.74
CA VAL A 155 -50.65 -9.00 -11.76
C VAL A 155 -49.74 -8.34 -12.78
N ALA A 156 -48.70 -9.05 -13.23
CA ALA A 156 -47.76 -8.51 -14.21
C ALA A 156 -48.50 -8.23 -15.53
N PRO A 157 -48.34 -7.04 -16.13
CA PRO A 157 -48.94 -6.74 -17.43
C PRO A 157 -48.42 -7.69 -18.51
N VAL A 158 -49.28 -8.07 -19.44
CA VAL A 158 -48.94 -8.94 -20.58
C VAL A 158 -49.13 -8.15 -21.86
N LEU A 159 -48.04 -7.92 -22.58
CA LEU A 159 -48.05 -7.33 -23.91
C LEU A 159 -47.86 -8.43 -24.95
N SER A 160 -48.67 -8.42 -26.00
CA SER A 160 -48.53 -9.34 -27.14
C SER A 160 -48.20 -8.59 -28.42
N SER A 161 -47.42 -9.24 -29.29
CA SER A 161 -47.11 -8.79 -30.64
C SER A 161 -47.46 -9.86 -31.67
N ARG A 162 -47.64 -9.47 -32.94
CA ARG A 162 -47.81 -10.36 -34.09
C ARG A 162 -46.58 -10.26 -34.98
N ALA A 163 -45.77 -11.33 -34.99
CA ALA A 163 -44.65 -11.47 -35.91
C ALA A 163 -45.04 -12.31 -37.16
N GLU A 164 -45.88 -13.34 -37.01
CA GLU A 164 -46.26 -14.28 -38.08
C GLU A 164 -47.67 -14.89 -37.82
N ASP A 165 -48.70 -14.04 -37.81
CA ASP A 165 -50.14 -14.39 -37.64
C ASP A 165 -50.60 -15.05 -36.32
N GLN A 166 -49.69 -15.38 -35.40
CA GLN A 166 -50.03 -15.75 -34.02
C GLN A 166 -49.60 -14.67 -33.02
N PRO A 167 -50.44 -14.32 -32.03
CA PRO A 167 -50.06 -13.41 -30.96
C PRO A 167 -49.05 -14.10 -30.04
N GLN A 168 -47.87 -13.49 -29.89
CA GLN A 168 -46.80 -13.95 -29.00
C GLN A 168 -46.61 -12.92 -27.88
N ALA A 169 -46.40 -13.40 -26.64
CA ALA A 169 -46.07 -12.54 -25.52
C ALA A 169 -44.68 -11.90 -25.73
N VAL A 170 -44.63 -10.58 -25.68
CA VAL A 170 -43.39 -9.80 -25.74
C VAL A 170 -42.56 -10.13 -24.50
N GLN A 171 -41.31 -10.52 -24.72
CA GLN A 171 -40.37 -10.73 -23.64
C GLN A 171 -39.71 -9.40 -23.27
N PRO A 172 -39.60 -9.06 -21.97
CA PRO A 172 -38.95 -7.81 -21.60
C PRO A 172 -37.47 -7.78 -22.01
N ASP A 173 -37.07 -6.75 -22.76
CA ASP A 173 -35.70 -6.46 -23.17
C ASP A 173 -35.47 -4.94 -23.18
N GLU A 174 -34.80 -4.43 -22.14
CA GLU A 174 -34.47 -3.02 -22.03
C GLU A 174 -33.49 -2.56 -23.14
N ALA A 175 -32.63 -3.45 -23.64
CA ALA A 175 -31.67 -3.10 -24.68
C ALA A 175 -32.34 -2.88 -26.03
N GLU A 176 -33.32 -3.70 -26.35
CA GLU A 176 -34.10 -3.58 -27.59
C GLU A 176 -35.10 -2.41 -27.52
N TYR A 177 -35.76 -2.21 -26.38
CA TYR A 177 -36.96 -1.36 -26.33
C TYR A 177 -36.81 0.00 -25.64
N ARG A 178 -35.70 0.32 -24.95
CA ARG A 178 -35.60 1.60 -24.19
C ARG A 178 -35.83 2.87 -25.00
N PHE A 179 -35.49 2.88 -26.29
CA PHE A 179 -35.69 4.04 -27.16
C PHE A 179 -37.07 4.08 -27.82
N CYS A 180 -37.93 3.09 -27.53
CA CYS A 180 -39.35 3.17 -27.85
C CYS A 180 -40.06 4.19 -26.97
N PHE A 181 -39.57 4.47 -25.76
CA PHE A 181 -40.22 5.36 -24.79
C PHE A 181 -39.61 6.77 -24.83
N ILE A 182 -40.47 7.77 -25.00
CA ILE A 182 -40.14 9.19 -24.86
C ILE A 182 -41.10 9.75 -23.80
N GLU A 183 -40.55 10.19 -22.68
CA GLU A 183 -41.33 10.60 -21.51
C GLU A 183 -41.25 12.11 -21.30
N LYS A 184 -42.35 12.70 -20.81
CA LYS A 184 -42.42 14.11 -20.42
C LYS A 184 -41.32 14.48 -19.40
N ASN A 185 -41.20 13.70 -18.32
CA ASN A 185 -40.24 13.99 -17.24
C ASN A 185 -38.80 14.02 -17.74
N ARG A 186 -38.45 13.12 -18.66
CA ARG A 186 -37.10 13.05 -19.26
C ARG A 186 -36.75 14.30 -20.07
N LEU A 187 -37.71 14.85 -20.81
CA LEU A 187 -37.54 16.12 -21.54
C LEU A 187 -37.46 17.32 -20.61
N ASP A 188 -38.31 17.37 -19.57
CA ASP A 188 -38.28 18.42 -18.55
C ASP A 188 -36.94 18.44 -17.80
N ASP A 189 -36.42 17.27 -17.41
CA ASP A 189 -35.12 17.14 -16.73
C ASP A 189 -33.95 17.53 -17.64
N PHE A 190 -33.99 17.13 -18.92
CA PHE A 190 -33.02 17.55 -19.92
C PHE A 190 -33.01 19.08 -20.11
N ALA A 191 -34.19 19.70 -20.22
CA ALA A 191 -34.30 21.15 -20.42
C ALA A 191 -33.80 21.96 -19.22
N ARG A 192 -34.00 21.44 -18.01
CA ARG A 192 -33.56 22.11 -16.78
C ARG A 192 -32.09 21.88 -16.45
N ILE A 193 -31.39 21.01 -17.18
CA ILE A 193 -29.99 20.70 -16.85
C ILE A 193 -29.06 21.90 -17.07
N ALA A 194 -29.41 22.81 -17.99
CA ALA A 194 -28.69 24.06 -18.21
C ALA A 194 -28.64 24.94 -16.95
N ALA A 195 -29.68 24.89 -16.11
CA ALA A 195 -29.78 25.64 -14.86
C ALA A 195 -29.11 24.95 -13.66
N ARG A 196 -28.57 23.74 -13.83
CA ARG A 196 -27.88 22.98 -12.77
C ARG A 196 -26.38 23.31 -12.74
N THR A 197 -25.67 22.76 -11.75
CA THR A 197 -24.24 23.03 -11.57
C THR A 197 -23.41 22.52 -12.76
N PRO A 198 -22.21 23.07 -13.02
CA PRO A 198 -21.32 22.56 -14.06
C PRO A 198 -20.98 21.07 -13.92
N GLY A 199 -21.08 20.50 -12.72
CA GLY A 199 -20.92 19.06 -12.47
C GLY A 199 -22.13 18.24 -12.95
N ASP A 200 -23.33 18.77 -12.79
CA ASP A 200 -24.58 18.14 -13.25
C ASP A 200 -24.75 18.26 -14.76
N GLN A 201 -24.32 19.37 -15.37
CA GLN A 201 -24.29 19.54 -16.83
C GLN A 201 -23.47 18.44 -17.53
N ARG A 202 -22.49 17.84 -16.84
CA ARG A 202 -21.72 16.67 -17.34
C ARG A 202 -22.58 15.42 -17.53
N GLN A 203 -23.78 15.39 -16.95
CA GLN A 203 -24.72 14.27 -17.04
C GLN A 203 -25.77 14.47 -18.13
N LEU A 204 -25.71 15.53 -18.94
CA LEU A 204 -26.73 15.89 -19.93
C LEU A 204 -27.16 14.73 -20.83
N ILE A 205 -26.20 14.02 -21.41
CA ILE A 205 -26.46 12.85 -22.26
C ILE A 205 -26.97 11.66 -21.43
N ALA A 206 -26.51 11.53 -20.20
CA ALA A 206 -26.95 10.48 -19.30
C ALA A 206 -28.42 10.66 -18.89
N THR A 207 -28.85 11.89 -18.61
CA THR A 207 -30.25 12.24 -18.33
C THR A 207 -31.14 11.99 -19.54
N LEU A 208 -30.71 12.40 -20.75
CA LEU A 208 -31.53 12.24 -21.95
C LEU A 208 -31.73 10.77 -22.33
N PHE A 209 -30.75 9.89 -22.10
CA PHE A 209 -30.84 8.47 -22.46
C PHE A 209 -31.11 7.51 -21.28
N GLY A 210 -31.36 8.03 -20.07
CA GLY A 210 -31.71 7.21 -18.90
C GLY A 210 -30.57 6.36 -18.35
N VAL A 211 -29.32 6.84 -18.45
CA VAL A 211 -28.09 6.20 -17.93
C VAL A 211 -27.44 7.00 -16.79
N ASP A 212 -28.19 7.94 -16.21
CA ASP A 212 -27.84 8.76 -15.05
C ASP A 212 -27.48 7.90 -13.82
N GLN A 213 -28.32 6.91 -13.50
CA GLN A 213 -28.07 6.01 -12.37
C GLN A 213 -26.79 5.19 -12.55
N PHE A 214 -26.50 4.75 -13.78
CA PHE A 214 -25.26 4.03 -14.08
C PHE A 214 -24.05 4.98 -13.97
N SER A 215 -24.17 6.22 -14.45
CA SER A 215 -23.13 7.24 -14.30
C SER A 215 -22.80 7.51 -12.83
N GLU A 216 -23.81 7.70 -11.97
CA GLU A 216 -23.61 7.84 -10.51
C GLU A 216 -23.03 6.57 -9.86
N PHE A 217 -23.44 5.39 -10.35
CA PHE A 217 -22.89 4.12 -9.89
C PHE A 217 -21.39 3.98 -10.20
N VAL A 218 -20.95 4.35 -11.39
CA VAL A 218 -19.53 4.30 -11.76
C VAL A 218 -18.74 5.37 -11.02
N ARG A 219 -19.27 6.60 -10.91
CA ARG A 219 -18.56 7.72 -10.28
C ARG A 219 -18.39 7.60 -8.77
N GLY A 220 -19.24 6.83 -8.09
CA GLY A 220 -19.10 6.65 -6.63
C GLY A 220 -18.13 5.53 -6.21
N PHE A 221 -17.45 4.85 -7.15
CA PHE A 221 -16.30 4.00 -6.81
C PHE A 221 -15.13 4.87 -6.32
N ASN A 222 -14.42 4.40 -5.28
CA ASN A 222 -13.25 5.13 -4.81
C ASN A 222 -12.06 4.90 -5.74
N PRO A 223 -11.15 5.88 -5.90
CA PRO A 223 -9.97 5.71 -6.77
C PRO A 223 -9.07 4.53 -6.39
N LEU A 224 -9.02 4.16 -5.10
CA LEU A 224 -8.15 3.12 -4.56
C LEU A 224 -8.90 2.29 -3.51
N LEU A 225 -8.59 1.00 -3.43
CA LEU A 225 -9.04 0.08 -2.37
C LEU A 225 -8.04 -0.06 -1.21
N ASP A 226 -6.89 0.60 -1.29
CA ASP A 226 -5.72 0.36 -0.43
C ASP A 226 -6.02 0.36 1.09
N GLN A 227 -6.96 1.20 1.53
CA GLN A 227 -7.27 1.36 2.96
C GLN A 227 -8.16 0.24 3.51
N ASP A 228 -8.84 -0.51 2.64
CA ASP A 228 -9.68 -1.66 3.00
C ASP A 228 -8.92 -2.99 2.76
N LEU A 229 -7.64 -2.94 2.37
CA LEU A 229 -6.80 -4.10 2.06
C LEU A 229 -5.53 -4.16 2.94
N MET A 230 -5.13 -5.37 3.32
CA MET A 230 -3.87 -5.64 4.01
C MET A 230 -2.73 -5.76 2.98
N LEU A 231 -2.21 -4.62 2.53
CA LEU A 231 -1.14 -4.56 1.52
C LEU A 231 0.27 -4.74 2.10
N THR A 232 0.41 -4.55 3.40
CA THR A 232 1.65 -4.75 4.16
C THR A 232 1.38 -5.67 5.35
N GLY A 233 2.37 -6.50 5.68
CA GLY A 233 2.30 -7.38 6.84
C GLY A 233 2.48 -6.58 8.13
N VAL A 234 1.43 -6.44 8.92
CA VAL A 234 1.46 -5.70 10.20
C VAL A 234 2.29 -6.48 11.22
N GLN A 235 2.11 -7.80 11.25
CA GLN A 235 2.87 -8.70 12.11
C GLN A 235 4.32 -8.79 11.65
N ALA A 236 4.57 -8.78 10.34
CA ALA A 236 5.92 -8.77 9.78
C ALA A 236 6.68 -7.51 10.21
N ALA A 237 6.03 -6.34 10.16
CA ALA A 237 6.61 -5.09 10.64
C ALA A 237 6.88 -5.12 12.16
N GLN A 238 5.96 -5.69 12.96
CA GLN A 238 6.15 -5.85 14.39
C GLN A 238 7.33 -6.78 14.71
N LEU A 239 7.45 -7.92 14.02
CA LEU A 239 8.57 -8.85 14.17
C LEU A 239 9.90 -8.21 13.76
N ALA A 240 9.91 -7.46 12.65
CA ALA A 240 11.10 -6.71 12.21
C ALA A 240 11.56 -5.70 13.27
N GLN A 241 10.62 -4.98 13.90
CA GLN A 241 10.93 -4.06 14.99
C GLN A 241 11.51 -4.78 16.21
N ARG A 242 10.96 -5.95 16.58
CA ARG A 242 11.50 -6.77 17.68
C ARG A 242 12.90 -7.30 17.36
N ARG A 243 13.17 -7.71 16.12
CA ARG A 243 14.49 -8.21 15.68
C ARG A 243 15.61 -7.19 15.80
N VAL A 244 15.32 -5.88 15.83
CA VAL A 244 16.33 -4.84 16.10
C VAL A 244 17.06 -5.09 17.43
N GLN A 245 16.40 -5.71 18.41
CA GLN A 245 17.00 -6.03 19.72
C GLN A 245 18.11 -7.10 19.62
N LEU A 246 18.13 -7.90 18.54
CA LEU A 246 19.15 -8.94 18.32
C LEU A 246 20.42 -8.43 17.65
N ALA A 247 20.44 -7.20 17.14
CA ALA A 247 21.55 -6.67 16.33
C ALA A 247 22.93 -6.84 16.99
N ASN A 248 23.03 -6.54 18.30
CA ASN A 248 24.30 -6.68 19.04
C ASN A 248 24.73 -8.15 19.20
N SER A 249 23.78 -9.06 19.41
CA SER A 249 24.04 -10.49 19.55
C SER A 249 24.45 -11.10 18.21
N GLU A 250 23.77 -10.72 17.12
CA GLU A 250 24.12 -11.13 15.75
C GLU A 250 25.50 -10.62 15.34
N GLN A 251 25.84 -9.37 15.67
CA GLN A 251 27.18 -8.82 15.44
C GLN A 251 28.25 -9.56 16.24
N THR A 252 27.96 -9.93 17.50
CA THR A 252 28.89 -10.70 18.35
C THR A 252 29.14 -12.09 17.77
N ILE A 253 28.10 -12.77 17.30
CA ILE A 253 28.21 -14.07 16.61
C ILE A 253 29.02 -13.93 15.32
N ALA A 254 28.75 -12.90 14.52
CA ALA A 254 29.46 -12.66 13.26
C ALA A 254 30.96 -12.32 13.46
N ALA A 255 31.31 -11.61 14.54
CA ALA A 255 32.69 -11.21 14.85
C ALA A 255 33.51 -12.29 15.58
N TYR A 256 32.87 -13.32 16.16
CA TYR A 256 33.55 -14.36 16.93
C TYR A 256 34.66 -15.10 16.15
N PRO A 257 34.47 -15.52 14.87
CA PRO A 257 35.53 -16.20 14.11
C PRO A 257 36.82 -15.38 13.99
N GLN A 258 36.70 -14.06 13.88
CA GLN A 258 37.87 -13.16 13.83
C GLN A 258 38.54 -13.03 15.22
N LYS A 259 37.73 -12.90 16.28
CA LYS A 259 38.25 -12.82 17.66
C LYS A 259 39.02 -14.08 18.06
N ILE A 260 38.48 -15.26 17.78
CA ILE A 260 39.14 -16.52 18.16
C ILE A 260 40.42 -16.75 17.36
N ALA A 261 40.43 -16.44 16.06
CA ALA A 261 41.63 -16.51 15.22
C ALA A 261 42.76 -15.59 15.74
N ALA A 262 42.43 -14.40 16.27
CA ALA A 262 43.42 -13.53 16.90
C ALA A 262 44.00 -14.13 18.19
N VAL A 263 43.19 -14.80 19.01
CA VAL A 263 43.67 -15.51 20.20
C VAL A 263 44.55 -16.69 19.82
N GLU A 264 44.15 -17.48 18.81
CA GLU A 264 44.93 -18.61 18.30
C GLU A 264 46.29 -18.16 17.74
N ALA A 265 46.37 -17.01 17.08
CA ALA A 265 47.63 -16.44 16.62
C ALA A 265 48.55 -16.06 17.81
N LEU A 266 48.00 -15.53 18.90
CA LEU A 266 48.77 -15.24 20.12
C LEU A 266 49.22 -16.52 20.84
N GLU A 267 48.37 -17.55 20.89
CA GLU A 267 48.71 -18.88 21.40
C GLU A 267 49.87 -19.50 20.61
N GLN A 268 49.83 -19.43 19.28
CA GLN A 268 50.91 -19.89 18.40
C GLN A 268 52.20 -19.11 18.62
N ALA A 269 52.13 -17.77 18.75
CA ALA A 269 53.30 -16.94 19.00
C ALA A 269 53.95 -17.22 20.38
N LEU A 270 53.14 -17.53 21.41
CA LEU A 270 53.66 -17.97 22.71
C LEU A 270 54.29 -19.37 22.61
N ALA A 271 53.64 -20.31 21.92
CA ALA A 271 54.18 -21.65 21.70
C ALA A 271 55.55 -21.60 21.00
N GLN A 272 55.70 -20.80 19.95
CA GLN A 272 56.97 -20.62 19.24
C GLN A 272 58.08 -20.05 20.13
N ARG A 273 57.76 -19.12 21.04
CA ARG A 273 58.74 -18.55 21.98
C ARG A 273 59.18 -19.56 23.05
N MET A 274 58.26 -20.39 23.54
CA MET A 274 58.55 -21.38 24.58
C MET A 274 59.29 -22.60 24.03
N TRP A 275 58.77 -23.17 22.93
CA TRP A 275 59.32 -24.35 22.29
C TRP A 275 58.99 -24.35 20.79
N PRO A 276 59.95 -23.96 19.93
CA PRO A 276 59.76 -23.97 18.48
C PRO A 276 59.33 -25.35 17.95
N GLY A 277 58.23 -25.38 17.20
CA GLY A 277 57.68 -26.60 16.60
C GLY A 277 56.70 -27.39 17.48
N ALA A 278 56.53 -27.02 18.75
CA ALA A 278 55.51 -27.60 19.62
C ALA A 278 54.15 -26.89 19.48
N THR A 279 53.07 -27.61 19.79
CA THR A 279 51.73 -27.01 19.88
C THR A 279 51.58 -26.23 21.18
N TYR A 280 50.70 -25.23 21.19
CA TYR A 280 50.40 -24.47 22.41
C TYR A 280 50.04 -25.37 23.60
N GLN A 281 49.22 -26.40 23.37
CA GLN A 281 48.86 -27.35 24.42
C GLN A 281 50.07 -28.14 24.94
N ALA A 282 50.97 -28.61 24.06
CA ALA A 282 52.18 -29.30 24.48
C ALA A 282 53.11 -28.39 25.31
N CYS A 283 53.21 -27.10 24.98
CA CYS A 283 53.96 -26.12 25.78
C CYS A 283 53.34 -25.90 27.16
N VAL A 284 52.02 -25.84 27.24
CA VAL A 284 51.29 -25.69 28.51
C VAL A 284 51.46 -26.93 29.40
N ASP A 285 51.34 -28.12 28.82
CA ASP A 285 51.50 -29.40 29.53
C ASP A 285 52.95 -29.56 30.04
N TRP A 286 53.95 -29.17 29.25
CA TRP A 286 55.34 -29.16 29.68
C TRP A 286 55.60 -28.16 30.83
N LEU A 287 55.03 -26.95 30.74
CA LEU A 287 55.25 -25.89 31.71
C LEU A 287 54.61 -26.21 33.07
N LEU A 288 53.31 -26.53 33.06
CA LEU A 288 52.48 -26.67 34.27
C LEU A 288 52.39 -28.13 34.74
N GLY A 289 52.57 -29.08 33.83
CA GLY A 289 52.38 -30.50 34.09
C GLY A 289 51.00 -30.99 33.70
N THR A 290 50.91 -32.31 33.62
CA THR A 290 49.66 -33.05 33.47
C THR A 290 49.41 -33.85 34.76
N PRO A 291 48.22 -34.44 34.97
CA PRO A 291 47.99 -35.31 36.12
C PRO A 291 48.97 -36.49 36.23
N GLN A 292 49.59 -36.91 35.12
CA GLN A 292 50.52 -38.03 35.04
C GLN A 292 52.00 -37.62 35.09
N GLN A 293 52.33 -36.36 34.79
CA GLN A 293 53.71 -35.89 34.68
C GLN A 293 53.89 -34.50 35.30
N GLN A 294 54.87 -34.36 36.19
CA GLN A 294 55.23 -33.07 36.79
C GLN A 294 55.72 -32.08 35.72
N GLY A 295 55.19 -30.85 35.75
CA GLY A 295 55.63 -29.77 34.88
C GLY A 295 57.01 -29.23 35.24
N ARG A 296 57.65 -28.54 34.30
CA ARG A 296 58.97 -27.95 34.49
C ARG A 296 58.98 -26.88 35.58
N LEU A 297 57.96 -26.03 35.66
CA LEU A 297 57.88 -25.00 36.69
C LEU A 297 57.77 -25.60 38.10
N PRO A 298 56.81 -26.51 38.39
CA PRO A 298 56.78 -27.23 39.68
C PRO A 298 58.07 -27.98 40.01
N TYR A 299 58.75 -28.56 39.02
CA TYR A 299 60.03 -29.26 39.21
C TYR A 299 61.14 -28.32 39.66
N VAL A 300 61.35 -27.19 38.96
CA VAL A 300 62.39 -26.21 39.29
C VAL A 300 62.12 -25.59 40.67
N GLN A 301 60.84 -25.35 40.99
CA GLN A 301 60.44 -24.79 42.28
C GLN A 301 60.76 -25.74 43.44
N ALA A 302 60.47 -27.05 43.28
CA ALA A 302 60.83 -28.07 44.26
C ALA A 302 62.35 -28.17 44.51
N GLN A 303 63.19 -27.97 43.47
CA GLN A 303 64.65 -27.96 43.61
C GLN A 303 65.18 -26.75 44.39
N LEU A 304 64.54 -25.59 44.21
CA LEU A 304 64.88 -24.37 44.95
C LEU A 304 64.41 -24.41 46.41
N ASP A 305 63.30 -25.07 46.70
CA ASP A 305 62.77 -25.19 48.07
C ASP A 305 63.58 -26.15 48.95
N ALA A 306 64.45 -27.00 48.38
CA ALA A 306 65.34 -27.88 49.13
C ALA A 306 66.43 -27.11 49.92
N ASN A 307 66.77 -27.58 51.13
CA ASN A 307 67.78 -26.95 52.01
C ASN A 307 69.20 -27.03 51.41
N PRO A 308 69.96 -25.91 51.35
CA PRO A 308 71.31 -25.92 50.79
C PRO A 308 72.37 -26.50 51.76
N PRO A 309 73.45 -27.13 51.24
CA PRO A 309 74.55 -27.66 52.04
C PRO A 309 75.42 -26.56 52.68
N ALA A 310 75.99 -26.84 53.86
CA ALA A 310 76.84 -25.93 54.64
C ALA A 310 78.30 -25.89 54.14
N ILE A 311 79.00 -24.77 54.37
CA ILE A 311 80.42 -24.53 54.02
C ILE A 311 81.20 -24.25 55.32
N TYR A 312 82.36 -24.90 55.51
CA TYR A 312 83.10 -24.91 56.79
C TYR A 312 84.42 -24.09 56.78
N GLU A 313 85.03 -23.87 55.61
CA GLU A 313 86.21 -23.00 55.39
C GLU A 313 87.49 -23.37 56.18
N VAL A 314 87.68 -24.66 56.43
CA VAL A 314 88.88 -25.20 57.06
C VAL A 314 89.82 -25.75 55.98
N THR A 315 91.13 -25.49 56.09
CA THR A 315 92.11 -25.92 55.09
C THR A 315 93.34 -26.60 55.68
N GLN A 316 93.88 -27.58 54.96
CA GLN A 316 95.10 -28.29 55.35
C GLN A 316 96.31 -27.33 55.41
N ALA A 317 96.41 -26.44 54.41
CA ALA A 317 97.50 -25.47 54.29
C ALA A 317 97.55 -24.49 55.47
N ARG A 318 96.40 -24.05 55.98
CA ARG A 318 96.32 -23.13 57.12
C ARG A 318 96.82 -23.76 58.41
N LEU A 319 96.44 -25.01 58.70
CA LEU A 319 96.94 -25.75 59.86
C LEU A 319 98.47 -25.91 59.83
N GLN A 320 99.02 -26.29 58.68
CA GLN A 320 100.46 -26.44 58.50
C GLN A 320 101.23 -25.14 58.70
N ALA A 321 100.73 -24.03 58.16
CA ALA A 321 101.34 -22.71 58.32
C ALA A 321 101.38 -22.27 59.80
N LEU A 322 100.29 -22.49 60.54
CA LEU A 322 100.22 -22.16 61.96
C LEU A 322 101.17 -22.99 62.83
N LEU A 323 101.32 -24.28 62.54
CA LEU A 323 102.27 -25.14 63.26
C LEU A 323 103.73 -24.73 62.98
N ALA A 324 104.06 -24.42 61.73
CA ALA A 324 105.39 -23.96 61.35
C ALA A 324 105.77 -22.65 62.07
N GLU A 325 104.82 -21.72 62.17
CA GLU A 325 105.03 -20.45 62.85
C GLU A 325 105.26 -20.61 64.36
N ALA A 326 104.50 -21.50 65.02
CA ALA A 326 104.71 -21.81 66.43
C ALA A 326 106.13 -22.37 66.70
N TYR A 327 106.63 -23.26 65.84
CA TYR A 327 108.00 -23.78 65.97
C TYR A 327 109.07 -22.72 65.70
N ARG A 328 108.86 -21.84 64.72
CA ARG A 328 109.77 -20.74 64.40
C ARG A 328 109.99 -19.83 65.61
N ILE A 329 108.92 -19.42 66.27
CA ILE A 329 108.99 -18.56 67.46
C ILE A 329 109.60 -19.30 68.65
N GLN A 330 109.31 -20.59 68.81
CA GLN A 330 109.93 -21.42 69.86
C GLN A 330 111.47 -21.47 69.72
N GLY A 331 111.96 -21.57 68.49
CA GLY A 331 113.40 -21.51 68.19
C GLY A 331 114.03 -20.18 68.59
N LEU A 332 113.38 -19.06 68.25
CA LEU A 332 113.83 -17.72 68.63
C LEU A 332 113.88 -17.52 70.15
N TRP A 333 112.86 -18.00 70.87
CA TRP A 333 112.81 -17.91 72.33
C TRP A 333 113.95 -18.68 73.00
N ARG A 334 114.23 -19.91 72.56
CA ARG A 334 115.36 -20.73 73.06
C ARG A 334 116.71 -20.06 72.85
N ALA A 335 116.92 -19.42 71.70
CA ALA A 335 118.14 -18.69 71.40
C ALA A 335 118.34 -17.48 72.33
N SER A 336 117.30 -16.66 72.51
CA SER A 336 117.36 -15.49 73.41
C SER A 336 117.54 -15.90 74.88
N SER A 337 116.90 -16.98 75.33
CA SER A 337 117.03 -17.49 76.69
C SER A 337 118.45 -18.03 76.98
N GLY A 338 119.05 -18.75 76.01
CA GLY A 338 120.43 -19.24 76.11
C GLY A 338 121.47 -18.13 76.22
N GLN A 339 121.28 -17.01 75.49
CA GLN A 339 122.19 -15.85 75.56
C GLN A 339 122.13 -15.14 76.92
N LEU A 340 120.96 -15.07 77.55
CA LEU A 340 120.80 -14.49 78.89
C LEU A 340 121.47 -15.32 79.99
N ALA A 341 121.36 -16.65 79.92
CA ALA A 341 121.97 -17.55 80.91
C ALA A 341 123.50 -17.41 80.97
N ALA A 342 124.15 -17.04 79.85
CA ALA A 342 125.60 -16.94 79.75
C ALA A 342 126.21 -15.67 80.41
N ARG A 343 125.42 -14.64 80.75
CA ARG A 343 125.91 -13.33 81.25
C ARG A 343 125.45 -12.96 82.67
N ALA A 344 125.12 -13.94 83.50
CA ALA A 344 124.45 -13.73 84.79
C ALA A 344 125.29 -13.03 85.90
N GLY A 345 126.60 -12.83 85.72
CA GLY A 345 127.52 -12.40 86.80
C GLY A 345 127.85 -10.90 86.91
N GLU A 346 127.42 -10.05 85.98
CA GLU A 346 127.95 -8.65 85.86
C GLU A 346 127.09 -7.57 86.55
N VAL A 347 126.04 -7.95 87.28
CA VAL A 347 124.96 -7.03 87.68
C VAL A 347 125.10 -6.56 89.13
N SER A 348 126.04 -5.66 89.43
CA SER A 348 125.96 -4.82 90.65
C SER A 348 126.84 -3.55 90.64
N TYR A 349 127.37 -3.13 89.48
CA TYR A 349 128.32 -2.01 89.42
C TYR A 349 127.76 -0.73 88.76
N ALA A 350 126.49 -0.71 88.33
CA ALA A 350 125.88 0.45 87.66
C ALA A 350 126.00 1.75 88.46
N LYS A 351 125.53 1.75 89.71
CA LYS A 351 125.64 2.92 90.61
C LYS A 351 127.08 3.27 90.95
N LEU A 352 127.98 2.27 91.01
CA LEU A 352 129.39 2.49 91.27
C LEU A 352 130.05 3.24 90.11
N TYR A 353 129.77 2.83 88.87
CA TYR A 353 130.31 3.47 87.66
C TYR A 353 129.72 4.87 87.42
N GLU A 354 128.43 5.08 87.68
CA GLU A 354 127.82 6.42 87.66
C GLU A 354 128.46 7.35 88.71
N ALA A 355 128.66 6.87 89.93
CA ALA A 355 129.29 7.66 91.01
C ALA A 355 130.75 8.01 90.70
N VAL A 356 131.50 7.09 90.08
CA VAL A 356 132.87 7.36 89.62
C VAL A 356 132.86 8.42 88.52
N LEU A 357 131.97 8.34 87.53
CA LEU A 357 131.89 9.34 86.45
C LEU A 357 131.45 10.73 86.94
N ALA A 358 130.64 10.82 87.99
CA ALA A 358 130.22 12.10 88.57
C ALA A 358 131.40 12.92 89.16
N LEU A 359 132.52 12.28 89.49
CA LEU A 359 133.72 12.92 90.02
C LEU A 359 134.77 13.25 88.93
N ALA A 360 134.42 13.11 87.65
CA ALA A 360 135.37 13.28 86.55
C ALA A 360 135.75 14.74 86.24
N ASP A 361 134.86 15.70 86.52
CA ASP A 361 135.01 17.07 86.05
C ASP A 361 136.08 17.84 86.85
N GLY A 362 137.10 18.37 86.15
CA GLY A 362 138.25 19.06 86.75
C GLY A 362 139.25 18.16 87.50
N ALA A 363 139.05 16.84 87.52
CA ALA A 363 139.90 15.92 88.26
C ALA A 363 141.30 15.75 87.62
N THR A 364 142.35 15.94 88.40
CA THR A 364 143.75 15.65 88.00
C THR A 364 144.30 14.38 88.64
N ALA A 365 143.52 13.74 89.52
CA ALA A 365 143.87 12.54 90.25
C ALA A 365 142.66 11.60 90.41
N CYS A 366 142.93 10.30 90.65
CA CYS A 366 141.92 9.28 90.90
C CYS A 366 141.12 9.61 92.17
N PRO A 367 139.78 9.66 92.11
CA PRO A 367 138.95 10.04 93.25
C PRO A 367 138.99 9.03 94.41
N ALA A 368 139.38 7.77 94.16
CA ALA A 368 139.42 6.73 95.18
C ALA A 368 140.76 6.68 95.94
N CYS A 369 141.89 6.83 95.24
CA CYS A 369 143.23 6.64 95.83
C CYS A 369 144.15 7.87 95.76
N GLY A 370 143.74 8.96 95.10
CA GLY A 370 144.51 10.21 95.00
C GLY A 370 145.69 10.19 94.03
N THR A 371 145.92 9.08 93.32
CA THR A 371 147.00 8.97 92.33
C THR A 371 146.74 9.87 91.12
N ALA A 372 147.73 10.66 90.68
CA ALA A 372 147.60 11.51 89.50
C ALA A 372 147.17 10.69 88.26
N LEU A 373 146.27 11.23 87.43
CA LEU A 373 145.69 10.49 86.30
C LEU A 373 146.73 10.03 85.26
N ALA A 374 147.88 10.69 85.18
CA ALA A 374 149.00 10.27 84.33
C ALA A 374 149.72 9.00 84.81
N ALA A 375 149.50 8.59 86.06
CA ALA A 375 150.22 7.49 86.72
C ALA A 375 149.32 6.29 87.09
N VAL A 376 148.04 6.28 86.70
CA VAL A 376 147.13 5.15 86.92
C VAL A 376 147.23 4.13 85.78
N ALA A 377 147.25 2.83 86.14
CA ALA A 377 147.29 1.73 85.17
C ALA A 377 146.02 1.62 84.31
N GLN A 378 144.89 2.10 84.82
CA GLN A 378 143.62 2.12 84.11
C GLN A 378 142.82 3.33 84.57
N ASP A 379 142.40 4.16 83.61
CA ASP A 379 141.57 5.32 83.90
C ASP A 379 140.24 4.85 84.50
N PRO A 380 139.94 5.20 85.78
CA PRO A 380 138.73 4.77 86.45
C PRO A 380 137.45 5.28 85.76
N PHE A 381 137.50 6.42 85.08
CA PHE A 381 136.36 6.99 84.34
C PHE A 381 136.14 6.26 83.02
N ALA A 382 137.20 5.91 82.30
CA ALA A 382 137.10 5.10 81.08
C ALA A 382 136.53 3.70 81.38
N LYS A 383 136.98 3.08 82.48
CA LYS A 383 136.46 1.79 82.95
C LYS A 383 134.97 1.86 83.33
N ALA A 384 134.55 2.95 83.97
CA ALA A 384 133.16 3.18 84.32
C ALA A 384 132.24 3.34 83.10
N ARG A 385 132.67 4.03 82.03
CA ARG A 385 131.88 4.11 80.77
C ARG A 385 131.73 2.74 80.11
N ALA A 386 132.82 2.00 79.97
CA ALA A 386 132.78 0.68 79.36
C ALA A 386 131.86 -0.29 80.12
N GLY A 387 131.86 -0.24 81.46
CA GLY A 387 131.00 -1.06 82.30
C GLY A 387 129.50 -0.75 82.18
N LEU A 388 129.12 0.53 81.99
CA LEU A 388 127.71 0.92 81.78
C LEU A 388 127.18 0.47 80.40
N GLU A 389 128.03 0.48 79.37
CA GLU A 389 127.65 0.07 78.01
C GLU A 389 127.35 -1.44 77.91
N GLN A 390 128.10 -2.28 78.64
CA GLN A 390 127.84 -3.73 78.74
C GLN A 390 126.50 -4.05 79.42
N LEU A 391 126.14 -3.28 80.46
CA LEU A 391 124.86 -3.46 81.18
C LEU A 391 123.64 -3.09 80.32
N ALA A 392 123.76 -2.08 79.45
CA ALA A 392 122.70 -1.70 78.52
C ALA A 392 122.38 -2.82 77.50
N GLN A 393 123.39 -3.54 77.02
CA GLN A 393 123.19 -4.70 76.12
C GLN A 393 122.44 -5.85 76.81
N LEU A 394 122.64 -6.05 78.11
CA LEU A 394 121.98 -7.11 78.88
C LEU A 394 120.47 -6.85 79.06
N ALA A 395 120.10 -5.59 79.30
CA ALA A 395 118.70 -5.17 79.40
C ALA A 395 117.93 -5.38 78.08
N ALA A 396 118.56 -5.07 76.94
CA ALA A 396 117.96 -5.30 75.62
C ALA A 396 117.68 -6.80 75.34
N LEU A 397 118.60 -7.69 75.76
CA LEU A 397 118.42 -9.15 75.66
C LEU A 397 117.27 -9.67 76.55
N GLN A 398 117.10 -9.14 77.77
CA GLN A 398 115.96 -9.49 78.65
C GLN A 398 114.62 -9.13 78.03
N GLN A 399 114.53 -7.96 77.39
CA GLN A 399 113.30 -7.52 76.72
C GLN A 399 112.97 -8.41 75.51
N GLN A 400 113.97 -8.85 74.74
CA GLN A 400 113.77 -9.75 73.60
C GLN A 400 113.25 -11.13 74.03
N GLU A 401 113.80 -11.74 75.08
CA GLU A 401 113.32 -13.05 75.58
C GLU A 401 111.86 -12.98 76.02
N THR A 402 111.50 -11.93 76.76
CA THR A 402 110.12 -11.72 77.23
C THR A 402 109.15 -11.53 76.06
N GLY A 403 109.60 -10.83 75.01
CA GLY A 403 108.86 -10.64 73.76
C GLY A 403 108.61 -11.96 73.03
N HIS A 404 109.65 -12.76 72.80
CA HIS A 404 109.53 -14.07 72.15
C HIS A 404 108.64 -15.04 72.94
N ARG A 405 108.69 -15.01 74.28
CA ARG A 405 107.82 -15.83 75.15
C ARG A 405 106.34 -15.50 74.93
N THR A 406 106.01 -14.21 74.82
CA THR A 406 104.63 -13.75 74.60
C THR A 406 104.14 -14.15 73.22
N GLN A 407 104.97 -13.95 72.19
CA GLN A 407 104.64 -14.35 70.81
C GLN A 407 104.42 -15.86 70.67
N LEU A 408 105.20 -16.68 71.39
CA LEU A 408 105.04 -18.13 71.37
C LEU A 408 103.67 -18.54 71.94
N SER A 409 103.25 -17.94 73.05
CA SER A 409 101.95 -18.21 73.66
C SER A 409 100.81 -17.89 72.71
N GLU A 410 100.91 -16.81 71.95
CA GLU A 410 99.89 -16.39 70.98
C GLU A 410 99.83 -17.30 69.76
N ALA A 411 100.99 -17.68 69.20
CA ALA A 411 101.03 -18.61 68.07
C ALA A 411 100.45 -19.99 68.41
N VAL A 412 100.73 -20.48 69.63
CA VAL A 412 100.14 -21.73 70.15
C VAL A 412 98.62 -21.60 70.35
N ARG A 413 98.11 -20.43 70.79
CA ARG A 413 96.67 -20.15 70.91
C ARG A 413 95.96 -20.19 69.56
N VAL A 414 96.49 -19.50 68.55
CA VAL A 414 95.88 -19.46 67.21
C VAL A 414 95.87 -20.84 66.56
N LEU A 415 96.95 -21.61 66.73
CA LEU A 415 96.99 -23.01 66.27
C LEU A 415 95.91 -23.86 66.95
N TRP A 416 95.75 -23.73 68.27
CA TRP A 416 94.70 -24.43 69.03
C TRP A 416 93.29 -24.13 68.52
N GLU A 417 92.99 -22.86 68.23
CA GLU A 417 91.68 -22.44 67.71
C GLU A 417 91.36 -23.08 66.37
N GLU A 418 92.32 -23.09 65.44
CA GLU A 418 92.09 -23.73 64.14
C GLU A 418 92.01 -25.26 64.24
N MET A 419 92.82 -25.91 65.08
CA MET A 419 92.67 -27.35 65.33
C MET A 419 91.28 -27.68 65.90
N ARG A 420 90.75 -26.85 66.81
CA ARG A 420 89.39 -27.02 67.34
C ARG A 420 88.31 -26.83 66.27
N ARG A 421 88.47 -25.86 65.35
CA ARG A 421 87.54 -25.67 64.22
C ARG A 421 87.52 -26.88 63.30
N VAL A 422 88.68 -27.45 62.98
CA VAL A 422 88.81 -28.67 62.15
C VAL A 422 88.10 -29.85 62.79
N VAL A 423 88.32 -30.09 64.09
CA VAL A 423 87.66 -31.19 64.82
C VAL A 423 86.14 -31.00 64.85
N THR A 424 85.67 -29.77 65.07
CA THR A 424 84.23 -29.48 65.13
C THR A 424 83.56 -29.64 63.76
N ALA A 425 84.19 -29.12 62.70
CA ALA A 425 83.71 -29.26 61.34
C ALA A 425 83.74 -30.73 60.86
N GLY A 426 84.80 -31.46 61.20
CA GLY A 426 84.94 -32.89 60.86
C GLY A 426 83.83 -33.74 61.47
N ALA A 427 83.42 -33.46 62.71
CA ALA A 427 82.33 -34.18 63.37
C ALA A 427 80.98 -34.07 62.62
N VAL A 428 80.79 -33.02 61.80
CA VAL A 428 79.56 -32.81 61.02
C VAL A 428 79.75 -33.23 59.56
N ALA A 429 80.86 -32.82 58.93
CA ALA A 429 81.11 -33.04 57.50
C ALA A 429 81.59 -34.46 57.16
N CYS A 430 82.34 -35.09 58.06
CA CYS A 430 82.91 -36.44 57.86
C CYS A 430 82.98 -37.19 59.20
N PRO A 431 81.81 -37.54 59.80
CA PRO A 431 81.74 -38.10 61.14
C PRO A 431 82.45 -39.46 61.27
N ALA A 432 82.38 -40.30 60.23
CA ALA A 432 83.00 -41.63 60.25
C ALA A 432 84.53 -41.54 60.27
N GLU A 433 85.09 -40.66 59.44
CA GLU A 433 86.53 -40.43 59.31
C GLU A 433 87.09 -39.71 60.55
N SER A 434 86.33 -38.76 61.09
CA SER A 434 86.70 -38.04 62.32
C SER A 434 86.73 -38.94 63.55
N GLN A 435 85.79 -39.88 63.68
CA GLN A 435 85.78 -40.86 64.78
C GLN A 435 86.89 -41.92 64.62
N GLY A 436 87.12 -42.40 63.38
CA GLY A 436 88.14 -43.41 63.09
C GLY A 436 89.58 -42.91 63.23
N ALA A 437 89.81 -41.60 63.18
CA ALA A 437 91.13 -40.98 63.28
C ALA A 437 91.82 -41.10 64.65
N GLY A 438 91.08 -41.41 65.73
CA GLY A 438 91.65 -41.60 67.06
C GLY A 438 92.40 -40.37 67.59
N LEU A 439 91.89 -39.16 67.30
CA LEU A 439 92.56 -37.91 67.66
C LEU A 439 92.65 -37.72 69.19
N PRO A 440 93.76 -37.17 69.71
CA PRO A 440 93.88 -36.80 71.11
C PRO A 440 92.79 -35.79 71.53
N LEU A 441 92.48 -35.73 72.82
CA LEU A 441 91.58 -34.69 73.34
C LEU A 441 92.31 -33.34 73.33
N LEU A 442 91.75 -32.36 72.61
CA LEU A 442 92.17 -30.96 72.73
C LEU A 442 91.69 -30.42 74.10
N PRO A 443 92.59 -29.84 74.91
CA PRO A 443 92.19 -29.21 76.17
C PRO A 443 91.28 -28.00 75.93
N PRO A 444 90.48 -27.56 76.92
CA PRO A 444 89.59 -26.41 76.78
C PRO A 444 90.32 -25.06 76.61
N THR A 445 91.62 -24.99 76.95
CA THR A 445 92.46 -23.81 76.79
C THR A 445 93.82 -24.17 76.20
N ALA A 446 94.49 -23.20 75.56
CA ALA A 446 95.81 -23.39 74.95
C ALA A 446 96.98 -23.45 75.96
N ALA A 447 96.70 -23.53 77.26
CA ALA A 447 97.72 -23.52 78.32
C ALA A 447 98.34 -24.90 78.56
N GLY A 448 99.62 -24.94 78.95
CA GLY A 448 100.36 -26.17 79.24
C GLY A 448 100.94 -26.84 77.99
N ASN A 449 101.59 -28.00 78.18
CA ASN A 449 102.25 -28.74 77.10
C ASN A 449 101.30 -29.70 76.38
N TRP A 450 100.21 -29.17 75.83
CA TRP A 450 99.20 -29.98 75.12
C TRP A 450 99.62 -30.35 73.70
N LEU A 451 100.39 -29.48 73.04
CA LEU A 451 100.81 -29.67 71.66
C LEU A 451 101.64 -30.95 71.48
N GLY A 452 102.43 -31.32 72.49
CA GLY A 452 103.25 -32.54 72.48
C GLY A 452 102.46 -33.80 72.13
N ALA A 453 101.24 -33.99 72.69
CA ALA A 453 100.40 -35.14 72.37
C ALA A 453 99.97 -35.24 70.89
N TRP A 454 100.05 -34.14 70.14
CA TRP A 454 99.67 -34.06 68.74
C TRP A 454 100.86 -34.18 67.77
N VAL A 455 102.04 -33.72 68.19
CA VAL A 455 103.22 -33.58 67.32
C VAL A 455 104.43 -34.40 67.76
N ASP A 456 104.44 -34.96 68.96
CA ASP A 456 105.51 -35.87 69.43
C ASP A 456 105.32 -37.28 68.83
N GLY A 457 106.42 -38.02 68.67
CA GLY A 457 106.45 -39.31 67.94
C GLY A 457 106.35 -39.14 66.41
N ASP A 458 105.88 -40.16 65.69
CA ASP A 458 105.72 -40.17 64.21
C ASP A 458 104.67 -39.15 63.68
N ARG A 459 104.22 -38.17 64.48
CA ARG A 459 103.20 -37.15 64.11
C ARG A 459 101.87 -37.71 63.60
N ARG A 460 101.46 -38.91 64.07
CA ARG A 460 100.26 -39.60 63.58
C ARG A 460 98.97 -38.78 63.78
N ALA A 461 98.78 -38.22 64.97
CA ALA A 461 97.60 -37.42 65.30
C ALA A 461 97.49 -36.15 64.44
N TRP A 462 98.61 -35.42 64.26
CA TRP A 462 98.66 -34.27 63.36
C TRP A 462 98.33 -34.63 61.91
N ASN A 463 98.91 -35.71 61.38
CA ASN A 463 98.64 -36.15 60.01
C ASN A 463 97.18 -36.61 59.82
N ALA A 464 96.55 -37.17 60.86
CA ALA A 464 95.13 -37.52 60.82
C ALA A 464 94.24 -36.26 60.81
N LEU A 465 94.57 -35.24 61.60
CA LEU A 465 93.87 -33.95 61.58
C LEU A 465 93.98 -33.26 60.21
N LEU A 466 95.15 -33.33 59.56
CA LEU A 466 95.35 -32.80 58.21
C LEU A 466 94.49 -33.51 57.16
N ARG A 467 94.29 -34.83 57.27
CA ARG A 467 93.38 -35.57 56.36
C ARG A 467 91.92 -35.18 56.56
N ILE A 468 91.50 -34.96 57.81
CA ILE A 468 90.15 -34.48 58.09
C ILE A 468 89.92 -33.10 57.46
N ALA A 469 90.91 -32.20 57.55
CA ALA A 469 90.84 -30.90 56.88
C ALA A 469 90.71 -31.04 55.34
N GLU A 470 91.47 -31.93 54.71
CA GLU A 470 91.41 -32.21 53.27
C GLU A 470 90.03 -32.77 52.83
N ILE A 471 89.43 -33.67 53.63
CA ILE A 471 88.07 -34.17 53.35
C ILE A 471 87.04 -33.04 53.43
N ILE A 472 87.15 -32.16 54.43
CA ILE A 472 86.26 -31.00 54.58
C ILE A 472 86.39 -30.04 53.39
N GLU A 473 87.60 -29.82 52.86
CA GLU A 473 87.81 -29.02 51.64
C GLU A 473 87.07 -29.60 50.43
N GLY A 474 87.07 -30.94 50.29
CA GLY A 474 86.31 -31.63 49.24
C GLY A 474 84.79 -31.45 49.38
N VAL A 475 84.26 -31.53 50.61
CA VAL A 475 82.83 -31.28 50.89
C VAL A 475 82.45 -29.83 50.58
N ASP A 476 83.29 -28.86 50.96
CA ASP A 476 83.07 -27.44 50.65
C ASP A 476 83.06 -27.18 49.13
N ALA A 477 83.88 -27.87 48.34
CA ALA A 477 83.90 -27.75 46.89
C ALA A 477 82.56 -28.22 46.27
N GLN A 478 82.04 -29.37 46.71
CA GLN A 478 80.75 -29.88 46.25
C GLN A 478 79.59 -28.98 46.67
N ALA A 479 79.61 -28.45 47.90
CA ALA A 479 78.58 -27.53 48.39
C ALA A 479 78.54 -26.25 47.52
N ARG A 480 79.70 -25.68 47.16
CA ARG A 480 79.78 -24.49 46.29
C ARG A 480 79.20 -24.74 44.90
N GLU A 481 79.37 -25.93 44.34
CA GLU A 481 78.78 -26.30 43.05
C GLU A 481 77.24 -26.32 43.10
N VAL A 482 76.66 -26.87 44.18
CA VAL A 482 75.20 -26.84 44.42
C VAL A 482 74.68 -25.40 44.54
N HIS A 483 75.40 -24.53 45.26
CA HIS A 483 75.03 -23.10 45.37
C HIS A 483 75.08 -22.37 44.02
N ALA A 484 76.05 -22.67 43.16
CA ALA A 484 76.13 -22.09 41.82
C ALA A 484 74.96 -22.53 40.92
N GLN A 485 74.58 -23.81 40.97
CA GLN A 485 73.46 -24.35 40.18
C GLN A 485 72.09 -23.76 40.60
N ARG A 486 71.90 -23.45 41.88
CA ARG A 486 70.66 -22.81 42.39
C ARG A 486 70.44 -21.41 41.80
N GLY A 487 71.50 -20.67 41.49
CA GLY A 487 71.40 -19.37 40.81
C GLY A 487 70.79 -19.49 39.40
N ALA A 488 71.21 -20.50 38.63
CA ALA A 488 70.66 -20.77 37.31
C ALA A 488 69.20 -21.23 37.37
N LEU A 489 68.84 -22.09 38.32
CA LEU A 489 67.46 -22.55 38.54
C LEU A 489 66.52 -21.41 38.95
N ALA A 490 67.00 -20.43 39.72
CA ALA A 490 66.19 -19.24 40.08
C ALA A 490 65.84 -18.38 38.86
N GLN A 491 66.80 -18.13 37.96
CA GLN A 491 66.55 -17.41 36.71
C GLN A 491 65.61 -18.17 35.78
N GLU A 492 65.75 -19.50 35.71
CA GLU A 492 64.83 -20.36 34.95
C GLU A 492 63.40 -20.27 35.48
N ARG A 493 63.21 -20.34 36.81
CA ARG A 493 61.88 -20.20 37.45
C ARG A 493 61.20 -18.90 37.04
N ASP A 494 61.90 -17.78 37.07
CA ASP A 494 61.31 -16.46 36.78
C ASP A 494 60.80 -16.38 35.33
N GLY A 495 61.56 -16.93 34.37
CA GLY A 495 61.12 -17.04 32.97
C GLY A 495 59.89 -17.95 32.81
N LEU A 496 59.88 -19.11 33.49
CA LEU A 496 58.74 -20.04 33.47
C LEU A 496 57.47 -19.44 34.12
N GLN A 497 57.61 -18.65 35.18
CA GLN A 497 56.49 -17.93 35.80
C GLN A 497 55.91 -16.87 34.86
N GLN A 498 56.74 -16.18 34.10
CA GLN A 498 56.28 -15.23 33.09
C GLN A 498 55.42 -15.92 32.02
N HIS A 499 55.86 -17.09 31.54
CA HIS A 499 55.06 -17.90 30.61
C HIS A 499 53.74 -18.39 31.23
N GLN A 500 53.73 -18.74 32.52
CA GLN A 500 52.49 -19.14 33.21
C GLN A 500 51.45 -18.01 33.22
N LEU A 501 51.88 -16.77 33.48
CA LEU A 501 50.99 -15.60 33.46
C LEU A 501 50.43 -15.34 32.05
N GLU A 502 51.25 -15.48 31.01
CA GLU A 502 50.80 -15.35 29.62
C GLU A 502 49.77 -16.43 29.24
N VAL A 503 50.01 -17.69 29.64
CA VAL A 503 49.05 -18.80 29.45
C VAL A 503 47.73 -18.51 30.15
N GLN A 504 47.75 -18.01 31.39
CA GLN A 504 46.54 -17.64 32.13
C GLN A 504 45.77 -16.51 31.43
N ARG A 505 46.48 -15.48 30.94
CA ARG A 505 45.87 -14.39 30.18
C ARG A 505 45.16 -14.88 28.92
N LEU A 506 45.82 -15.75 28.14
CA LEU A 506 45.24 -16.31 26.91
C LEU A 506 44.02 -17.19 27.20
N ARG A 507 44.08 -18.03 28.25
CA ARG A 507 42.91 -18.81 28.71
C ARG A 507 41.72 -17.93 29.07
N THR A 508 41.95 -16.81 29.77
CA THR A 508 40.89 -15.85 30.11
C THR A 508 40.32 -15.18 28.87
N LEU A 509 41.16 -14.75 27.92
CA LEU A 509 40.69 -14.14 26.66
C LEU A 509 39.83 -15.10 25.83
N ARG A 510 40.27 -16.36 25.71
CA ARG A 510 39.52 -17.41 25.02
C ARG A 510 38.18 -17.68 25.71
N GLY A 511 38.22 -17.91 27.03
CA GLY A 511 37.02 -18.17 27.83
C GLY A 511 36.00 -17.03 27.77
N ALA A 512 36.45 -15.77 27.78
CA ALA A 512 35.58 -14.61 27.61
C ALA A 512 34.92 -14.59 26.23
N ALA A 513 35.68 -14.84 25.15
CA ALA A 513 35.14 -14.90 23.79
C ALA A 513 34.12 -16.03 23.61
N ASP A 514 34.37 -17.21 24.20
CA ASP A 514 33.46 -18.35 24.15
C ASP A 514 32.17 -18.07 24.95
N GLN A 515 32.29 -17.43 26.12
CA GLN A 515 31.15 -17.04 26.95
C GLN A 515 30.29 -15.97 26.28
N ASP A 516 30.91 -14.96 25.64
CA ASP A 516 30.21 -13.95 24.87
C ASP A 516 29.40 -14.59 23.72
N LEU A 517 30.01 -15.54 22.99
CA LEU A 517 29.32 -16.28 21.92
C LEU A 517 28.15 -17.11 22.46
N ALA A 518 28.36 -17.83 23.56
CA ALA A 518 27.31 -18.65 24.18
C ALA A 518 26.12 -17.78 24.61
N THR A 519 26.39 -16.63 25.23
CA THR A 519 25.38 -15.67 25.68
C THR A 519 24.62 -15.07 24.50
N ALA A 520 25.33 -14.67 23.43
CA ALA A 520 24.72 -14.14 22.22
C ALA A 520 23.82 -15.17 21.52
N ARG A 521 24.28 -16.43 21.38
CA ARG A 521 23.47 -17.53 20.82
C ARG A 521 22.25 -17.86 21.68
N GLN A 522 22.40 -17.85 23.01
CA GLN A 522 21.28 -18.05 23.92
C GLN A 522 20.23 -16.94 23.78
N THR A 523 20.67 -15.69 23.64
CA THR A 523 19.78 -14.54 23.44
C THR A 523 18.96 -14.68 22.14
N VAL A 524 19.60 -15.09 21.05
CA VAL A 524 18.93 -15.37 19.77
C VAL A 524 17.93 -16.53 19.91
N ALA A 525 18.34 -17.64 20.52
CA ALA A 525 17.46 -18.79 20.72
C ALA A 525 16.24 -18.48 21.62
N GLN A 526 16.44 -17.71 22.69
CA GLN A 526 15.36 -17.26 23.57
C GLN A 526 14.41 -16.28 22.87
N PHE A 527 14.94 -15.43 21.98
CA PHE A 527 14.12 -14.56 21.15
C PHE A 527 13.23 -15.38 20.20
N ASP A 528 13.80 -16.35 19.50
CA ASP A 528 13.03 -17.21 18.58
C ASP A 528 11.94 -17.99 19.32
N GLU A 529 12.23 -18.49 20.53
CA GLU A 529 11.25 -19.15 21.40
C GLU A 529 10.13 -18.19 21.82
N ALA A 530 10.49 -17.02 22.37
CA ALA A 530 9.53 -16.06 22.88
C ALA A 530 8.65 -15.42 21.78
N ASN A 531 9.10 -15.47 20.53
CA ASN A 531 8.38 -14.93 19.38
C ASN A 531 7.86 -16.02 18.43
N ARG A 532 7.88 -17.30 18.83
CA ARG A 532 7.50 -18.43 17.95
C ARG A 532 6.12 -18.24 17.32
N GLU A 533 5.11 -17.93 18.12
CA GLU A 533 3.75 -17.68 17.64
C GLU A 533 3.70 -16.51 16.64
N LEU A 534 4.42 -15.42 16.93
CA LEU A 534 4.49 -14.26 16.02
C LEU A 534 5.18 -14.63 14.70
N ILE A 535 6.25 -15.42 14.74
CA ILE A 535 6.97 -15.90 13.54
C ILE A 535 6.05 -16.78 12.67
N GLU A 536 5.28 -17.69 13.29
CA GLU A 536 4.29 -18.53 12.59
C GLU A 536 3.19 -17.68 11.95
N VAL A 537 2.66 -16.69 12.67
CA VAL A 537 1.65 -15.76 12.14
C VAL A 537 2.21 -14.94 10.98
N VAL A 538 3.46 -14.45 11.07
CA VAL A 538 4.13 -13.72 9.97
C VAL A 538 4.29 -14.61 8.72
N ALA A 539 4.61 -15.88 8.90
CA ALA A 539 4.71 -16.81 7.76
C ALA A 539 3.35 -17.00 7.07
N ALA A 540 2.27 -17.12 7.84
CA ALA A 540 0.90 -17.20 7.29
C ALA A 540 0.44 -15.87 6.65
N GLU A 541 0.86 -14.74 7.22
CA GLU A 541 0.53 -13.38 6.76
C GLU A 541 1.00 -13.12 5.32
N VAL A 542 2.11 -13.73 4.88
CA VAL A 542 2.63 -13.58 3.50
C VAL A 542 1.59 -13.97 2.45
N ALA A 543 0.91 -15.12 2.64
CA ALA A 543 -0.12 -15.58 1.71
C ALA A 543 -1.34 -14.66 1.71
N VAL A 544 -1.70 -14.11 2.87
CA VAL A 544 -2.80 -13.14 3.02
C VAL A 544 -2.47 -11.85 2.27
N VAL A 545 -1.29 -11.28 2.49
CA VAL A 545 -0.85 -10.05 1.81
C VAL A 545 -0.80 -10.25 0.29
N ALA A 546 -0.26 -11.38 -0.19
CA ALA A 546 -0.24 -11.70 -1.62
C ALA A 546 -1.66 -11.80 -2.21
N HIS A 547 -2.59 -12.40 -1.48
CA HIS A 547 -4.00 -12.49 -1.89
C HIS A 547 -4.68 -11.11 -1.95
N HIS A 548 -4.45 -10.25 -0.96
CA HIS A 548 -4.96 -8.88 -0.96
C HIS A 548 -4.32 -8.02 -2.08
N GLN A 549 -3.05 -8.23 -2.39
CA GLN A 549 -2.39 -7.58 -3.53
C GLN A 549 -3.02 -8.00 -4.86
N ARG A 550 -3.38 -9.28 -5.03
CA ARG A 550 -4.12 -9.74 -6.21
C ARG A 550 -5.47 -9.01 -6.35
N VAL A 551 -6.22 -8.85 -5.26
CA VAL A 551 -7.48 -8.08 -5.24
C VAL A 551 -7.24 -6.62 -5.63
N LYS A 552 -6.18 -6.00 -5.11
CA LYS A 552 -5.79 -4.63 -5.47
C LYS A 552 -5.55 -4.51 -6.98
N VAL A 553 -4.72 -5.38 -7.55
CA VAL A 553 -4.41 -5.37 -9.00
C VAL A 553 -5.68 -5.57 -9.84
N ALA A 554 -6.59 -6.44 -9.41
CA ALA A 554 -7.87 -6.64 -10.08
C ALA A 554 -8.71 -5.36 -10.09
N TYR A 555 -8.78 -4.64 -8.97
CA TYR A 555 -9.54 -3.39 -8.84
C TYR A 555 -8.93 -2.24 -9.63
N ASP A 556 -7.61 -2.07 -9.53
CA ASP A 556 -6.88 -1.04 -10.26
C ASP A 556 -6.96 -1.25 -11.78
N GLY A 557 -7.13 -2.50 -12.24
CA GLY A 557 -7.40 -2.81 -13.64
C GLY A 557 -8.88 -2.65 -14.03
N PHE A 558 -9.82 -2.96 -13.13
CA PHE A 558 -11.27 -2.87 -13.39
C PHE A 558 -11.78 -1.44 -13.46
N LEU A 559 -11.38 -0.58 -12.52
CA LEU A 559 -11.95 0.75 -12.37
C LEU A 559 -11.72 1.63 -13.63
N PRO A 560 -10.52 1.66 -14.24
CA PRO A 560 -10.30 2.41 -15.48
C PRO A 560 -11.14 1.89 -16.64
N GLU A 561 -11.41 0.59 -16.73
CA GLU A 561 -12.20 0.01 -17.82
C GLU A 561 -13.66 0.45 -17.76
N ILE A 562 -14.28 0.41 -16.57
CA ILE A 562 -15.67 0.87 -16.42
C ILE A 562 -15.79 2.39 -16.56
N GLN A 563 -14.78 3.15 -16.14
CA GLN A 563 -14.71 4.60 -16.35
C GLN A 563 -14.53 4.96 -17.84
N ALA A 564 -13.67 4.24 -18.55
CA ALA A 564 -13.47 4.42 -19.99
C ALA A 564 -14.75 4.10 -20.78
N TYR A 565 -15.47 3.04 -20.37
CA TYR A 565 -16.78 2.71 -20.94
C TYR A 565 -17.78 3.86 -20.74
N LEU A 566 -17.89 4.40 -19.52
CA LEU A 566 -18.76 5.55 -19.23
C LEU A 566 -18.38 6.78 -20.08
N ALA A 567 -17.08 7.08 -20.21
CA ALA A 567 -16.59 8.21 -20.99
C ALA A 567 -16.85 8.08 -22.50
N ALA A 568 -16.87 6.84 -23.02
CA ALA A 568 -17.16 6.53 -24.42
C ALA A 568 -18.67 6.48 -24.74
N LEU A 569 -19.52 6.34 -23.71
CA LEU A 569 -20.97 6.17 -23.86
C LEU A 569 -21.65 7.28 -24.68
N PRO A 570 -21.32 8.58 -24.51
CA PRO A 570 -21.91 9.63 -25.35
C PRO A 570 -21.66 9.43 -26.84
N GLY A 571 -20.44 9.02 -27.21
CA GLY A 571 -20.10 8.66 -28.58
C GLY A 571 -20.96 7.51 -29.09
N VAL A 572 -21.06 6.41 -28.34
CA VAL A 572 -21.87 5.23 -28.71
C VAL A 572 -23.36 5.59 -28.89
N LEU A 573 -23.89 6.51 -28.09
CA LEU A 573 -25.30 6.88 -28.12
C LEU A 573 -25.63 7.89 -29.22
N LEU A 574 -24.77 8.89 -29.46
CA LEU A 574 -25.06 10.05 -30.32
C LEU A 574 -24.38 10.03 -31.69
N GLN A 575 -23.37 9.20 -31.89
CA GLN A 575 -22.60 9.20 -33.14
C GLN A 575 -23.54 8.97 -34.33
N GLY A 576 -23.42 9.84 -35.34
CA GLY A 576 -24.24 9.79 -36.55
C GLY A 576 -25.65 10.40 -36.43
N LEU A 577 -26.08 10.85 -35.24
CA LEU A 577 -27.43 11.41 -35.06
C LEU A 577 -27.55 12.90 -35.40
N GLY A 578 -26.44 13.64 -35.47
CA GLY A 578 -26.45 15.11 -35.55
C GLY A 578 -27.30 15.66 -36.71
N GLU A 579 -27.14 15.09 -37.91
CA GLU A 579 -27.89 15.54 -39.09
C GLU A 579 -29.38 15.20 -39.00
N GLN A 580 -29.72 13.98 -38.57
CA GLN A 580 -31.12 13.59 -38.39
C GLN A 580 -31.80 14.43 -37.30
N ALA A 581 -31.12 14.66 -36.17
CA ALA A 581 -31.63 15.49 -35.09
C ALA A 581 -31.80 16.95 -35.53
N ARG A 582 -30.89 17.49 -36.35
CA ARG A 582 -31.02 18.83 -36.95
C ARG A 582 -32.25 18.95 -37.83
N GLN A 583 -32.46 17.98 -38.72
CA GLN A 583 -33.63 17.96 -39.62
C GLN A 583 -34.93 17.90 -38.83
N LEU A 584 -35.00 17.05 -37.80
CA LEU A 584 -36.16 16.95 -36.91
C LEU A 584 -36.40 18.23 -36.12
N TYR A 585 -35.34 18.82 -35.55
CA TYR A 585 -35.44 20.08 -34.83
C TYR A 585 -36.01 21.19 -35.73
N ASN A 586 -35.50 21.35 -36.95
CA ASN A 586 -36.01 22.35 -37.89
C ASN A 586 -37.45 22.05 -38.32
N ALA A 587 -37.83 20.77 -38.46
CA ALA A 587 -39.19 20.38 -38.80
C ALA A 587 -40.19 20.68 -37.67
N PHE A 588 -39.77 20.52 -36.41
CA PHE A 588 -40.55 20.91 -35.23
C PHE A 588 -40.71 22.43 -35.14
N ASN A 589 -39.67 23.18 -35.52
CA ASN A 589 -39.59 24.62 -35.45
C ASN A 589 -39.83 25.31 -36.80
N ARG A 590 -40.61 24.70 -37.69
CA ARG A 590 -40.83 25.18 -39.07
C ARG A 590 -41.45 26.58 -39.21
N ALA A 591 -42.03 27.09 -38.14
CA ALA A 591 -42.63 28.43 -38.10
C ALA A 591 -41.59 29.53 -37.78
N ASP A 592 -40.40 29.14 -37.31
CA ASP A 592 -39.33 30.07 -37.00
C ASP A 592 -38.81 30.74 -38.28
N PRO A 593 -38.29 31.98 -38.18
CA PRO A 593 -37.67 32.65 -39.31
C PRO A 593 -36.59 31.78 -39.97
N PRO A 594 -36.45 31.79 -41.31
CA PRO A 594 -35.47 30.94 -41.99
C PRO A 594 -34.03 31.11 -41.51
N GLY A 595 -33.68 32.28 -40.96
CA GLY A 595 -32.36 32.54 -40.37
C GLY A 595 -32.13 31.87 -39.01
N ASP A 596 -33.20 31.61 -38.24
CA ASP A 596 -33.15 31.02 -36.89
C ASP A 596 -33.19 29.47 -36.92
N LEU A 597 -33.41 28.88 -38.09
CA LEU A 597 -33.29 27.44 -38.31
C LEU A 597 -31.82 27.00 -38.26
N LEU A 598 -31.59 25.74 -37.92
CA LEU A 598 -30.25 25.19 -37.80
C LEU A 598 -29.64 24.82 -39.16
N HIS A 599 -28.48 25.42 -39.45
CA HIS A 599 -27.59 24.99 -40.53
C HIS A 599 -26.86 23.70 -40.16
N ALA A 600 -26.34 23.61 -38.93
CA ALA A 600 -25.63 22.44 -38.42
C ALA A 600 -25.86 22.24 -36.91
N LEU A 601 -25.76 20.97 -36.48
CA LEU A 601 -25.88 20.54 -35.08
C LEU A 601 -24.78 19.53 -34.76
N TRP A 602 -23.99 19.82 -33.74
CA TRP A 602 -22.96 18.91 -33.23
C TRP A 602 -23.34 18.42 -31.84
N LEU A 603 -23.45 17.10 -31.73
CA LEU A 603 -23.76 16.41 -30.49
C LEU A 603 -22.45 16.01 -29.78
N PRO A 604 -22.41 16.06 -28.43
CA PRO A 604 -21.19 15.82 -27.68
C PRO A 604 -20.80 14.34 -27.66
N VAL A 605 -19.75 13.96 -28.39
CA VAL A 605 -19.24 12.59 -28.45
C VAL A 605 -18.30 12.20 -27.31
N ALA A 606 -17.90 13.17 -26.48
CA ALA A 606 -17.06 12.98 -25.31
C ALA A 606 -17.75 13.48 -24.05
N GLU A 607 -17.36 12.92 -22.90
CA GLU A 607 -17.80 13.42 -21.59
C GLU A 607 -17.44 14.91 -21.45
N ASN A 608 -18.39 15.74 -21.02
CA ASN A 608 -18.30 17.21 -20.94
C ASN A 608 -18.33 17.97 -22.27
N GLY A 609 -18.55 17.29 -23.40
CA GLY A 609 -18.82 17.98 -24.65
C GLY A 609 -20.09 18.84 -24.55
N LYS A 610 -20.10 19.96 -25.28
CA LYS A 610 -21.28 20.82 -25.40
C LYS A 610 -22.12 20.40 -26.60
N ILE A 611 -23.43 20.70 -26.56
CA ILE A 611 -24.23 20.67 -27.78
C ILE A 611 -23.99 22.00 -28.49
N GLU A 612 -23.40 21.94 -29.68
CA GLU A 612 -23.12 23.13 -30.48
C GLU A 612 -24.10 23.23 -31.64
N VAL A 613 -24.56 24.43 -31.94
CA VAL A 613 -25.47 24.72 -33.05
C VAL A 613 -24.92 25.86 -33.91
N GLU A 614 -25.27 25.82 -35.19
CA GLU A 614 -25.01 26.90 -36.14
C GLU A 614 -26.33 27.27 -36.81
N PHE A 615 -26.68 28.56 -36.78
CA PHE A 615 -27.90 29.10 -37.37
C PHE A 615 -27.72 29.39 -38.85
N ALA A 616 -28.78 29.26 -39.65
CA ALA A 616 -28.74 29.48 -41.08
C ALA A 616 -28.51 30.95 -41.48
N GLY A 617 -28.90 31.90 -40.61
CA GLY A 617 -28.66 33.33 -40.79
C GLY A 617 -27.21 33.75 -40.54
N GLU A 618 -26.46 32.95 -39.78
CA GLU A 618 -25.07 33.24 -39.39
C GLU A 618 -24.16 32.01 -39.62
N PRO A 619 -24.00 31.56 -40.87
CA PRO A 619 -23.19 30.39 -41.17
C PRO A 619 -21.72 30.62 -40.80
N GLY A 620 -21.09 29.61 -40.21
CA GLY A 620 -19.74 29.62 -39.67
C GLY A 620 -19.61 30.01 -38.19
N VAL A 621 -20.68 30.44 -37.53
CA VAL A 621 -20.66 30.80 -36.10
C VAL A 621 -21.27 29.67 -35.25
N ARG A 622 -20.51 29.18 -34.27
CA ARG A 622 -20.97 28.14 -33.33
C ARG A 622 -21.46 28.73 -32.02
N TYR A 623 -22.60 28.26 -31.57
CA TYR A 623 -23.23 28.62 -30.31
C TYR A 623 -23.43 27.39 -29.43
N ASP A 624 -23.34 27.57 -28.10
CA ASP A 624 -23.73 26.56 -27.12
C ASP A 624 -25.26 26.54 -27.01
N ALA A 625 -25.88 25.44 -27.42
CA ALA A 625 -27.34 25.32 -27.50
C ALA A 625 -28.01 25.58 -26.14
N LEU A 626 -27.40 25.11 -25.04
CA LEU A 626 -27.95 25.27 -23.69
C LEU A 626 -27.97 26.72 -23.20
N ILE A 627 -27.14 27.57 -23.79
CA ILE A 627 -27.02 28.99 -23.42
C ILE A 627 -27.95 29.85 -24.28
N VAL A 628 -28.07 29.53 -25.57
CA VAL A 628 -28.81 30.36 -26.53
C VAL A 628 -30.28 30.00 -26.63
N PHE A 629 -30.65 28.73 -26.48
CA PHE A 629 -32.04 28.30 -26.63
C PHE A 629 -32.88 28.55 -25.38
N SER A 630 -34.17 28.84 -25.61
CA SER A 630 -35.20 28.85 -24.57
C SER A 630 -35.53 27.43 -24.10
N GLU A 631 -36.22 27.30 -22.97
CA GLU A 631 -36.63 25.99 -22.44
C GLU A 631 -37.45 25.18 -23.47
N GLY A 632 -38.38 25.83 -24.19
CA GLY A 632 -39.19 25.21 -25.24
C GLY A 632 -38.34 24.64 -26.39
N HIS A 633 -37.33 25.40 -26.84
CA HIS A 633 -36.40 24.95 -27.87
C HIS A 633 -35.51 23.80 -27.39
N ILE A 634 -35.04 23.82 -26.14
CA ILE A 634 -34.27 22.69 -25.58
C ILE A 634 -35.13 21.42 -25.52
N LYS A 635 -36.42 21.52 -25.17
CA LYS A 635 -37.32 20.35 -25.19
C LYS A 635 -37.53 19.82 -26.60
N CYS A 636 -37.68 20.69 -27.60
CA CYS A 636 -37.75 20.30 -29.00
C CYS A 636 -36.46 19.60 -29.46
N LEU A 637 -35.30 20.10 -29.04
CA LEU A 637 -34.01 19.47 -29.31
C LEU A 637 -33.87 18.09 -28.65
N GLY A 638 -34.28 17.97 -27.38
CA GLY A 638 -34.29 16.68 -26.67
C GLY A 638 -35.20 15.66 -27.36
N LEU A 639 -36.39 16.07 -27.78
CA LEU A 639 -37.32 15.25 -28.57
C LEU A 639 -36.70 14.83 -29.91
N ALA A 640 -36.02 15.77 -30.60
CA ALA A 640 -35.39 15.50 -31.89
C ALA A 640 -34.27 14.47 -31.78
N ILE A 641 -33.43 14.57 -30.74
CA ILE A 641 -32.34 13.62 -30.48
C ILE A 641 -32.90 12.23 -30.13
N LEU A 642 -33.92 12.15 -29.27
CA LEU A 642 -34.55 10.88 -28.89
C LEU A 642 -35.22 10.19 -30.07
N LEU A 643 -35.93 10.95 -30.90
CA LEU A 643 -36.59 10.42 -32.08
C LEU A 643 -35.57 10.02 -33.15
N ALA A 644 -34.52 10.81 -33.36
CA ALA A 644 -33.40 10.43 -34.22
C ALA A 644 -32.78 9.10 -33.78
N LYS A 645 -32.63 8.88 -32.45
CA LYS A 645 -32.12 7.62 -31.92
C LYS A 645 -33.06 6.45 -32.17
N ASN A 646 -34.38 6.62 -31.95
CA ASN A 646 -35.38 5.60 -32.25
C ASN A 646 -35.37 5.20 -33.74
N ILE A 647 -35.26 6.18 -34.64
CA ILE A 647 -35.19 5.96 -36.09
C ILE A 647 -33.89 5.23 -36.45
N ALA A 648 -32.74 5.72 -35.96
CA ALA A 648 -31.43 5.12 -36.25
C ALA A 648 -31.30 3.68 -35.75
N GLN A 649 -32.03 3.31 -34.70
CA GLN A 649 -32.08 1.94 -34.20
C GLN A 649 -33.14 1.06 -34.85
N GLY A 650 -33.96 1.59 -35.74
CA GLY A 650 -35.00 0.82 -36.42
C GLY A 650 -36.10 0.30 -35.48
N CYS A 651 -36.36 0.98 -34.35
CA CYS A 651 -37.41 0.56 -33.42
C CYS A 651 -38.79 0.54 -34.12
N PRO A 652 -39.61 -0.51 -34.02
CA PRO A 652 -40.89 -0.61 -34.73
C PRO A 652 -42.02 0.22 -34.11
N VAL A 653 -41.82 0.73 -32.88
CA VAL A 653 -42.82 1.49 -32.13
C VAL A 653 -42.20 2.73 -31.47
N VAL A 654 -43.01 3.78 -31.33
CA VAL A 654 -42.72 4.98 -30.52
C VAL A 654 -43.89 5.22 -29.55
N ILE A 655 -43.57 5.37 -28.27
CA ILE A 655 -44.50 5.57 -27.17
C ILE A 655 -44.18 6.94 -26.56
N PHE A 656 -45.07 7.89 -26.75
CA PHE A 656 -44.99 9.24 -26.19
C PHE A 656 -45.82 9.31 -24.91
N ASP A 657 -45.14 9.36 -23.76
CA ASP A 657 -45.80 9.53 -22.46
C ASP A 657 -45.92 11.01 -22.08
N ASP A 658 -47.08 11.60 -22.37
CA ASP A 658 -47.46 12.99 -22.08
C ASP A 658 -46.48 14.05 -22.64
N VAL A 659 -45.67 13.68 -23.63
CA VAL A 659 -44.58 14.51 -24.23
C VAL A 659 -45.07 15.83 -24.79
N VAL A 660 -46.22 15.85 -25.46
CA VAL A 660 -46.79 17.06 -26.06
C VAL A 660 -47.03 18.13 -25.00
N ASN A 661 -47.34 17.73 -23.77
CA ASN A 661 -47.60 18.66 -22.67
C ASN A 661 -46.31 19.24 -22.07
N ALA A 662 -45.13 18.67 -22.39
CA ALA A 662 -43.86 19.29 -22.04
C ALA A 662 -43.56 20.51 -22.92
N ILE A 663 -44.15 20.55 -24.11
CA ILE A 663 -43.77 21.46 -25.20
C ILE A 663 -44.79 22.58 -25.32
N ASP A 664 -44.28 23.79 -25.59
CA ASP A 664 -45.08 25.01 -25.75
C ASP A 664 -45.98 24.94 -26.99
N ASP A 665 -47.11 25.64 -26.96
CA ASP A 665 -48.15 25.56 -27.99
C ASP A 665 -47.64 25.91 -29.41
N ASP A 666 -46.70 26.85 -29.51
CA ASP A 666 -46.13 27.31 -30.79
C ASP A 666 -45.39 26.19 -31.54
N HIS A 667 -44.78 25.25 -30.82
CA HIS A 667 -44.01 24.15 -31.40
C HIS A 667 -44.86 22.89 -31.64
N ARG A 668 -46.03 22.76 -30.98
CA ARG A 668 -46.90 21.57 -31.09
C ARG A 668 -47.37 21.33 -32.52
N ASP A 669 -47.68 22.39 -33.26
CA ASP A 669 -48.09 22.30 -34.66
C ASP A 669 -47.00 21.67 -35.54
N GLY A 670 -45.76 22.15 -35.42
CA GLY A 670 -44.64 21.63 -36.20
C GLY A 670 -44.30 20.18 -35.84
N ILE A 671 -44.35 19.81 -34.57
CA ILE A 671 -44.11 18.43 -34.11
C ILE A 671 -45.13 17.47 -34.69
N TRP A 672 -46.41 17.83 -34.57
CA TRP A 672 -47.50 17.02 -35.11
C TRP A 672 -47.34 16.80 -36.62
N ARG A 673 -47.12 17.87 -37.39
CA ARG A 673 -46.93 17.76 -38.84
C ARG A 673 -45.74 16.87 -39.18
N THR A 674 -44.65 17.01 -38.43
CA THR A 674 -43.46 16.17 -38.62
C THR A 674 -43.76 14.69 -38.37
N PHE A 675 -44.57 14.38 -37.36
CA PHE A 675 -44.88 13.00 -36.99
C PHE A 675 -45.82 12.31 -37.98
N PHE A 676 -46.79 13.03 -38.55
CA PHE A 676 -47.89 12.39 -39.26
C PHE A 676 -48.21 12.96 -40.65
N GLU A 677 -47.77 14.18 -41.01
CA GLU A 677 -47.86 14.69 -42.39
C GLU A 677 -46.62 14.33 -43.21
N ASP A 678 -45.42 14.54 -42.67
CA ASP A 678 -44.16 14.38 -43.42
C ASP A 678 -43.72 12.90 -43.61
N GLY A 679 -44.55 11.94 -43.18
CA GLY A 679 -44.32 10.49 -43.35
C GLY A 679 -43.13 9.92 -42.57
N LEU A 680 -42.53 10.69 -41.65
CA LEU A 680 -41.32 10.30 -40.90
C LEU A 680 -41.51 9.02 -40.07
N LEU A 681 -42.72 8.81 -39.54
CA LEU A 681 -43.07 7.66 -38.72
C LEU A 681 -43.84 6.58 -39.50
N ASP A 682 -43.87 6.67 -40.82
CA ASP A 682 -44.56 5.68 -41.65
C ASP A 682 -43.96 4.29 -41.43
N GLY A 683 -44.85 3.30 -41.23
CA GLY A 683 -44.46 1.92 -40.91
C GLY A 683 -44.15 1.66 -39.43
N LYS A 684 -44.13 2.69 -38.56
CA LYS A 684 -44.02 2.52 -37.10
C LYS A 684 -45.39 2.62 -36.43
N GLN A 685 -45.57 1.91 -35.32
CA GLN A 685 -46.73 2.12 -34.45
C GLN A 685 -46.47 3.29 -33.50
N VAL A 686 -47.46 4.16 -33.32
CA VAL A 686 -47.39 5.32 -32.45
C VAL A 686 -48.41 5.21 -31.33
N ILE A 687 -47.96 5.19 -30.09
CA ILE A 687 -48.81 5.28 -28.90
C ILE A 687 -48.57 6.65 -28.27
N LEU A 688 -49.63 7.46 -28.15
CA LEU A 688 -49.54 8.82 -27.62
C LEU A 688 -50.52 9.00 -26.46
N THR A 689 -50.00 9.33 -25.27
CA THR A 689 -50.80 9.81 -24.15
C THR A 689 -50.80 11.34 -24.11
N SER A 690 -51.96 11.96 -23.86
CA SER A 690 -52.06 13.41 -23.70
C SER A 690 -53.29 13.81 -22.87
N HIS A 691 -53.25 14.99 -22.27
CA HIS A 691 -54.43 15.65 -21.69
C HIS A 691 -54.85 16.91 -22.47
N ALA A 692 -54.13 17.28 -23.54
CA ALA A 692 -54.47 18.40 -24.41
C ALA A 692 -55.57 17.99 -25.40
N GLU A 693 -56.83 18.19 -25.02
CA GLU A 693 -58.00 17.74 -25.78
C GLU A 693 -58.09 18.40 -27.16
N GLU A 694 -57.87 19.72 -27.23
CA GLU A 694 -57.89 20.47 -28.49
C GLU A 694 -56.77 20.04 -29.44
N PHE A 695 -55.62 19.67 -28.90
CA PHE A 695 -54.52 19.15 -29.70
C PHE A 695 -54.90 17.81 -30.36
N LEU A 696 -55.42 16.84 -29.60
CA LEU A 696 -55.87 15.56 -30.16
C LEU A 696 -57.06 15.70 -31.12
N HIS A 697 -57.89 16.71 -30.91
CA HIS A 697 -58.96 17.04 -31.83
C HIS A 697 -58.40 17.53 -33.17
N ARG A 698 -57.46 18.47 -33.13
CA ARG A 698 -56.77 19.01 -34.31
C ARG A 698 -56.05 17.93 -35.10
N ILE A 699 -55.34 17.02 -34.42
CA ILE A 699 -54.73 15.81 -34.98
C ILE A 699 -55.72 15.04 -35.88
N GLN A 700 -56.92 14.78 -35.37
CA GLN A 700 -57.92 14.03 -36.11
C GLN A 700 -58.48 14.79 -37.31
N GLN A 701 -58.51 16.12 -37.29
CA GLN A 701 -58.95 16.91 -38.45
C GLN A 701 -57.88 16.92 -39.56
N GLU A 702 -56.61 17.09 -39.18
CA GLU A 702 -55.52 17.23 -40.15
C GLU A 702 -55.18 15.91 -40.86
N LEU A 703 -55.38 14.76 -40.20
CA LEU A 703 -55.20 13.43 -40.80
C LEU A 703 -56.22 13.04 -41.88
N GLY A 704 -57.33 13.75 -41.95
CA GLY A 704 -58.48 13.35 -42.76
C GLY A 704 -59.28 12.19 -42.13
N ALA A 705 -60.49 12.00 -42.63
CA ALA A 705 -61.48 11.06 -42.11
C ALA A 705 -60.99 9.61 -42.15
N ARG A 706 -60.28 9.23 -43.23
CA ARG A 706 -59.82 7.85 -43.44
C ARG A 706 -58.81 7.44 -42.37
N ARG A 707 -57.76 8.23 -42.18
CA ARG A 707 -56.72 7.94 -41.18
C ARG A 707 -57.28 8.14 -39.77
N ALA A 708 -58.05 9.19 -39.51
CA ALA A 708 -58.69 9.41 -38.20
C ALA A 708 -59.64 8.27 -37.79
N GLY A 709 -60.29 7.61 -38.76
CA GLY A 709 -61.12 6.44 -38.54
C GLY A 709 -60.33 5.18 -38.18
N ALA A 710 -59.08 5.08 -38.64
CA ALA A 710 -58.17 3.98 -38.33
C ALA A 710 -57.37 4.18 -37.03
N ILE A 711 -57.57 5.29 -36.32
CA ILE A 711 -56.94 5.52 -35.02
C ILE A 711 -57.72 4.77 -33.94
N LYS A 712 -57.01 3.96 -33.14
CA LYS A 712 -57.58 3.45 -31.90
C LYS A 712 -57.54 4.53 -30.83
N ARG A 713 -58.66 4.76 -30.17
CA ARG A 713 -58.80 5.81 -29.15
C ARG A 713 -59.20 5.21 -27.81
N TYR A 714 -58.67 5.79 -26.75
CA TYR A 714 -59.07 5.52 -25.37
C TYR A 714 -59.27 6.83 -24.64
N LYS A 715 -60.33 6.93 -23.83
CA LYS A 715 -60.59 8.08 -22.96
C LYS A 715 -60.64 7.66 -21.50
N PHE A 716 -59.64 8.08 -20.75
CA PHE A 716 -59.50 7.82 -19.32
C PHE A 716 -60.25 8.91 -18.57
N LEU A 717 -61.38 8.54 -17.98
CA LEU A 717 -62.33 9.45 -17.35
C LEU A 717 -61.92 9.77 -15.90
N PRO A 718 -62.23 10.99 -15.40
CA PRO A 718 -62.07 11.32 -13.99
C PRO A 718 -62.85 10.37 -13.09
N HIS A 719 -62.27 10.05 -11.93
CA HIS A 719 -62.99 9.29 -10.92
C HIS A 719 -64.09 10.13 -10.26
N GLN A 720 -65.20 9.51 -9.87
CA GLN A 720 -66.33 10.18 -9.19
C GLN A 720 -66.38 9.85 -7.68
N GLY A 721 -65.24 9.51 -7.08
CA GLY A 721 -65.12 9.03 -5.70
C GLY A 721 -64.90 7.52 -5.60
N GLU A 722 -65.22 6.80 -6.67
CA GLU A 722 -64.79 5.42 -6.90
C GLU A 722 -63.28 5.42 -7.14
N HIS A 723 -62.52 4.57 -6.45
CA HIS A 723 -61.06 4.51 -6.63
C HIS A 723 -60.63 3.67 -7.85
N GLU A 724 -61.60 3.22 -8.65
CA GLU A 724 -61.40 2.42 -9.87
C GLU A 724 -61.19 3.34 -11.07
N LEU A 725 -60.25 2.97 -11.94
CA LEU A 725 -60.02 3.66 -13.20
C LEU A 725 -61.19 3.43 -14.15
N ARG A 726 -61.65 4.51 -14.79
CA ARG A 726 -62.74 4.46 -15.77
C ARG A 726 -62.17 4.67 -17.16
N VAL A 727 -62.21 3.63 -17.98
CA VAL A 727 -61.72 3.65 -19.35
C VAL A 727 -62.90 3.56 -20.31
N ASP A 728 -63.08 4.59 -21.12
CA ASP A 728 -63.90 4.53 -22.32
C ASP A 728 -63.02 4.00 -23.47
N SER A 729 -63.33 2.78 -23.91
CA SER A 729 -62.56 2.01 -24.90
C SER A 729 -62.94 2.29 -26.35
N ASP A 730 -64.00 3.06 -26.57
CA ASP A 730 -64.43 3.47 -27.90
C ASP A 730 -65.02 4.89 -27.88
N PRO A 731 -64.24 5.89 -27.46
CA PRO A 731 -64.71 7.27 -27.45
C PRO A 731 -64.97 7.72 -28.91
N PRO A 732 -66.00 8.56 -29.12
CA PRO A 732 -66.38 9.00 -30.44
C PRO A 732 -65.23 9.72 -31.14
N ALA A 733 -65.13 9.50 -32.46
CA ALA A 733 -64.23 10.27 -33.31
C ALA A 733 -64.57 11.75 -33.19
N LYS A 734 -63.56 12.61 -33.20
CA LYS A 734 -63.80 14.06 -33.23
C LYS A 734 -63.68 14.66 -34.62
N ASN A 735 -63.25 13.89 -35.62
CA ASN A 735 -63.16 14.35 -37.00
C ASN A 735 -64.54 14.76 -37.55
N TYR A 736 -64.66 15.98 -38.06
CA TYR A 736 -65.95 16.54 -38.47
C TYR A 736 -66.59 15.80 -39.64
N VAL A 737 -65.77 15.28 -40.58
CA VAL A 737 -66.25 14.51 -41.73
C VAL A 737 -66.81 13.16 -41.27
N LEU A 738 -66.09 12.45 -40.40
CA LEU A 738 -66.57 11.19 -39.80
C LEU A 738 -67.87 11.40 -39.01
N LEU A 739 -67.95 12.46 -38.21
CA LEU A 739 -69.16 12.79 -37.46
C LEU A 739 -70.34 13.09 -38.39
N ALA A 740 -70.11 13.81 -39.51
CA ALA A 740 -71.14 14.07 -40.51
C ALA A 740 -71.61 12.78 -41.21
N GLN A 741 -70.70 11.86 -41.52
CA GLN A 741 -71.02 10.55 -42.09
C GLN A 741 -71.83 9.68 -41.11
N GLN A 742 -71.44 9.65 -39.84
CA GLN A 742 -72.13 8.91 -38.79
C GLN A 742 -73.54 9.44 -38.56
N ALA A 743 -73.70 10.77 -38.45
CA ALA A 743 -75.01 11.40 -38.30
C ALA A 743 -75.91 11.15 -39.52
N LEU A 744 -75.37 11.18 -40.74
CA LEU A 744 -76.12 10.82 -41.94
C LEU A 744 -76.56 9.34 -41.93
N ALA A 745 -75.67 8.44 -41.50
CA ALA A 745 -75.98 7.01 -41.38
C ALA A 745 -77.06 6.75 -40.30
N ALA A 746 -77.08 7.55 -39.23
CA ALA A 746 -78.10 7.53 -38.18
C ALA A 746 -79.42 8.25 -38.56
N ASP A 747 -79.51 8.78 -39.79
CA ASP A 747 -80.64 9.58 -40.30
C ASP A 747 -80.87 10.92 -39.57
N GLU A 748 -79.86 11.43 -38.88
CA GLU A 748 -79.88 12.70 -38.15
C GLU A 748 -79.50 13.88 -39.07
N LYS A 749 -80.40 14.25 -39.99
CA LYS A 749 -80.15 15.27 -41.03
C LYS A 749 -79.56 16.58 -40.52
N ARG A 750 -80.11 17.10 -39.41
CA ARG A 750 -79.66 18.37 -38.79
C ARG A 750 -78.25 18.24 -38.23
N GLU A 751 -77.95 17.12 -37.58
CA GLU A 751 -76.62 16.86 -37.00
C GLU A 751 -75.59 16.64 -38.11
N ALA A 752 -75.94 15.92 -39.17
CA ALA A 752 -75.08 15.74 -40.34
C ALA A 752 -74.66 17.09 -40.94
N LEU A 753 -75.58 18.04 -41.10
CA LEU A 753 -75.23 19.39 -41.55
C LEU A 753 -74.47 20.21 -40.49
N ARG A 754 -74.76 20.01 -39.20
CA ARG A 754 -74.06 20.68 -38.09
C ARG A 754 -72.58 20.33 -38.10
N GLN A 755 -72.25 19.08 -38.40
CA GLN A 755 -70.87 18.57 -38.49
C GLN A 755 -70.25 18.84 -39.87
N ALA A 756 -71.05 18.82 -40.95
CA ALA A 756 -70.56 19.14 -42.30
C ALA A 756 -70.09 20.61 -42.43
N ARG A 757 -70.64 21.53 -41.64
CA ARG A 757 -70.21 22.93 -41.63
C ARG A 757 -68.73 23.10 -41.19
N PRO A 758 -68.33 22.73 -39.96
CA PRO A 758 -66.94 22.86 -39.52
C PRO A 758 -66.01 21.96 -40.34
N ALA A 759 -66.49 20.82 -40.85
CA ALA A 759 -65.76 20.04 -41.84
C ALA A 759 -65.44 20.87 -43.08
N LEU A 760 -66.45 21.50 -43.69
CA LEU A 760 -66.26 22.32 -44.89
C LEU A 760 -65.36 23.54 -44.63
N GLU A 761 -65.50 24.20 -43.47
CA GLU A 761 -64.60 25.28 -43.02
C GLU A 761 -63.14 24.79 -43.02
N SER A 762 -62.86 23.70 -42.29
CA SER A 762 -61.53 23.11 -42.17
C SER A 762 -60.96 22.65 -43.52
N LEU A 763 -61.73 21.93 -44.33
CA LEU A 763 -61.28 21.42 -45.62
C LEU A 763 -61.02 22.56 -46.62
N THR A 764 -61.86 23.59 -46.63
CA THR A 764 -61.64 24.75 -47.51
C THR A 764 -60.43 25.57 -47.08
N ASP A 765 -60.13 25.68 -45.79
CA ASP A 765 -58.89 26.32 -45.29
C ASP A 765 -57.63 25.51 -45.67
N ARG A 766 -57.69 24.18 -45.52
CA ARG A 766 -56.61 23.27 -45.95
C ARG A 766 -56.38 23.37 -47.46
N LEU A 767 -57.44 23.35 -48.26
CA LEU A 767 -57.35 23.48 -49.72
C LEU A 767 -56.78 24.85 -50.13
N TRP A 768 -57.21 25.92 -49.45
CA TRP A 768 -56.71 27.27 -49.73
C TRP A 768 -55.23 27.38 -49.37
N THR A 769 -54.81 26.83 -48.23
CA THR A 769 -53.39 26.79 -47.83
C THR A 769 -52.56 25.99 -48.82
N TRP A 770 -53.06 24.84 -49.27
CA TRP A 770 -52.43 24.03 -50.31
C TRP A 770 -52.25 24.81 -51.63
N LEU A 771 -53.28 25.58 -52.03
CA LEU A 771 -53.26 26.43 -53.21
C LEU A 771 -52.25 27.58 -53.08
N GLY A 772 -52.21 28.22 -51.90
CA GLY A 772 -51.29 29.33 -51.61
C GLY A 772 -49.82 28.93 -51.59
N ARG A 773 -49.50 27.67 -51.27
CA ARG A 773 -48.12 27.16 -51.38
C ARG A 773 -47.64 26.99 -52.83
N ARG A 774 -48.54 26.97 -53.81
CA ARG A 774 -48.22 26.65 -55.23
C ARG A 774 -48.50 27.79 -56.20
N THR A 775 -49.28 28.79 -55.79
CA THR A 775 -49.69 29.96 -56.59
C THR A 775 -49.69 31.21 -55.72
N ASP A 776 -50.06 32.38 -56.28
CA ASP A 776 -50.23 33.62 -55.49
C ASP A 776 -51.32 33.50 -54.39
N GLY A 777 -52.16 32.45 -54.43
CA GLY A 777 -53.05 32.09 -53.31
C GLY A 777 -54.18 33.07 -53.01
N ARG A 778 -54.23 34.23 -53.67
CA ARG A 778 -55.25 35.26 -53.44
C ARG A 778 -56.56 34.90 -54.11
N ILE A 779 -57.67 34.99 -53.37
CA ILE A 779 -59.03 34.88 -53.89
C ILE A 779 -59.89 36.07 -53.46
N ASP A 780 -60.71 36.57 -54.37
CA ASP A 780 -61.62 37.68 -54.10
C ASP A 780 -62.96 37.17 -53.59
N ILE A 781 -63.23 37.38 -52.29
CA ILE A 781 -64.51 37.03 -51.64
C ILE A 781 -65.33 38.32 -51.47
N LYS A 782 -66.56 38.31 -52.01
CA LYS A 782 -67.50 39.43 -51.87
C LYS A 782 -68.29 39.27 -50.56
N LEU A 783 -68.30 40.31 -49.73
CA LEU A 783 -69.14 40.40 -48.54
C LEU A 783 -70.44 41.14 -48.86
N SER A 784 -71.56 40.65 -48.34
CA SER A 784 -72.89 41.26 -48.53
C SER A 784 -73.10 42.51 -47.66
N GLY A 785 -72.19 42.80 -46.72
CA GLY A 785 -72.15 44.05 -45.95
C GLY A 785 -70.98 44.10 -44.96
N PRO A 786 -70.73 45.25 -44.30
CA PRO A 786 -69.57 45.45 -43.42
C PRO A 786 -69.48 44.52 -42.20
N ARG A 787 -70.59 43.87 -41.81
CA ARG A 787 -70.69 42.92 -40.69
C ARG A 787 -71.26 41.56 -41.10
N ALA A 788 -71.42 41.32 -42.40
CA ALA A 788 -71.92 40.04 -42.87
C ALA A 788 -70.88 38.94 -42.58
N PRO A 789 -71.30 37.77 -42.05
CA PRO A 789 -70.39 36.64 -41.91
C PRO A 789 -69.92 36.16 -43.29
N TRP A 790 -68.74 35.54 -43.33
CA TRP A 790 -68.21 34.93 -44.54
C TRP A 790 -69.12 33.76 -44.97
N GLU A 791 -69.72 33.86 -46.15
CA GLU A 791 -70.54 32.77 -46.68
C GLU A 791 -69.64 31.64 -47.22
N LEU A 792 -69.78 30.44 -46.65
CA LEU A 792 -69.05 29.24 -47.09
C LEU A 792 -69.31 28.90 -48.55
N ASN A 793 -70.51 29.16 -49.05
CA ASN A 793 -70.84 28.97 -50.47
C ASN A 793 -69.93 29.81 -51.38
N ASN A 794 -69.71 31.08 -51.04
CA ASN A 794 -68.85 31.97 -51.82
C ASN A 794 -67.38 31.50 -51.75
N LYS A 795 -66.90 31.13 -50.55
CA LYS A 795 -65.56 30.55 -50.36
C LYS A 795 -65.35 29.31 -51.23
N CYS A 796 -66.30 28.38 -51.22
CA CYS A 796 -66.27 27.17 -52.06
C CYS A 796 -66.25 27.49 -53.55
N THR A 797 -67.08 28.44 -53.99
CA THR A 797 -67.15 28.87 -55.40
C THR A 797 -65.81 29.43 -55.89
N LYS A 798 -65.17 30.26 -55.07
CA LYS A 798 -63.88 30.88 -55.39
C LYS A 798 -62.75 29.87 -55.38
N LEU A 799 -62.71 28.99 -54.39
CA LEU A 799 -61.71 27.91 -54.34
C LEU A 799 -61.85 26.94 -55.50
N ARG A 800 -63.08 26.52 -55.85
CA ARG A 800 -63.33 25.68 -57.03
C ARG A 800 -62.70 26.29 -58.27
N SER A 801 -63.05 27.54 -58.59
CA SER A 801 -62.54 28.20 -59.79
C SER A 801 -61.04 28.53 -59.75
N ALA A 802 -60.42 28.59 -58.56
CA ALA A 802 -58.98 28.79 -58.44
C ALA A 802 -58.21 27.47 -58.62
N VAL A 803 -58.67 26.40 -57.97
CA VAL A 803 -58.07 25.06 -58.06
C VAL A 803 -58.26 24.47 -59.46
N GLU A 804 -59.41 24.69 -60.10
CA GLU A 804 -59.71 24.20 -61.46
C GLU A 804 -58.68 24.66 -62.50
N ARG A 805 -58.13 25.87 -62.37
CA ARG A 805 -57.11 26.39 -63.30
C ARG A 805 -55.80 25.61 -63.28
N ILE A 806 -55.48 24.99 -62.15
CA ILE A 806 -54.25 24.21 -61.94
C ILE A 806 -54.53 22.70 -61.78
N ALA A 807 -55.79 22.28 -61.88
CA ALA A 807 -56.20 20.93 -61.53
C ALA A 807 -55.52 19.86 -62.41
N ALA A 808 -55.31 20.14 -63.69
CA ALA A 808 -54.63 19.22 -64.61
C ALA A 808 -53.15 18.96 -64.25
N GLN A 809 -52.55 19.80 -63.40
CA GLN A 809 -51.13 19.73 -63.04
C GLN A 809 -50.88 18.93 -61.75
N HIS A 810 -51.92 18.62 -60.97
CA HIS A 810 -51.79 18.00 -59.66
C HIS A 810 -52.79 16.87 -59.45
N ALA A 811 -52.31 15.69 -59.07
CA ALA A 811 -53.17 14.56 -58.70
C ALA A 811 -54.06 14.92 -57.49
N GLY A 812 -55.33 14.50 -57.51
CA GLY A 812 -56.33 14.84 -56.49
C GLY A 812 -57.00 16.22 -56.66
N ALA A 813 -56.41 17.15 -57.40
CA ALA A 813 -57.02 18.47 -57.64
C ALA A 813 -58.29 18.38 -58.52
N PRO A 814 -58.36 17.52 -59.57
CA PRO A 814 -59.60 17.26 -60.28
C PRO A 814 -60.71 16.71 -59.37
N ASP A 815 -60.35 15.84 -58.43
CA ASP A 815 -61.30 15.26 -57.47
C ASP A 815 -61.81 16.31 -56.48
N ALA A 816 -60.93 17.20 -56.00
CA ALA A 816 -61.32 18.32 -55.15
C ALA A 816 -62.27 19.28 -55.88
N VAL A 817 -62.00 19.59 -57.15
CA VAL A 817 -62.89 20.39 -58.01
C VAL A 817 -64.22 19.68 -58.20
N GLY A 818 -64.20 18.37 -58.50
CA GLY A 818 -65.41 17.55 -58.65
C GLY A 818 -66.28 17.53 -57.38
N ALA A 819 -65.65 17.43 -56.21
CA ALA A 819 -66.32 17.51 -54.92
C ALA A 819 -66.99 18.88 -54.71
N LEU A 820 -66.27 19.97 -54.97
CA LEU A 820 -66.83 21.32 -54.87
C LEU A 820 -67.94 21.58 -55.90
N VAL A 821 -67.82 21.08 -57.13
CA VAL A 821 -68.88 21.16 -58.15
C VAL A 821 -70.13 20.43 -57.68
N ARG A 822 -69.99 19.21 -57.14
CA ARG A 822 -71.11 18.45 -56.58
C ARG A 822 -71.80 19.22 -55.46
N LEU A 823 -71.03 19.83 -54.55
CA LEU A 823 -71.55 20.63 -53.44
C LEU A 823 -72.29 21.90 -53.94
N LEU A 824 -71.72 22.60 -54.92
CA LEU A 824 -72.25 23.86 -55.46
C LEU A 824 -73.43 23.67 -56.42
N ASN A 825 -73.67 22.45 -56.91
CA ASN A 825 -74.88 22.12 -57.68
C ASN A 825 -76.15 22.09 -56.81
N VAL A 826 -76.01 22.02 -55.48
CA VAL A 826 -77.12 22.28 -54.56
C VAL A 826 -77.42 23.78 -54.59
N SER A 827 -78.70 24.14 -54.79
CA SER A 827 -79.11 25.55 -54.89
C SER A 827 -78.58 26.37 -53.71
N GLY A 828 -77.84 27.45 -54.00
CA GLY A 828 -77.31 28.35 -52.96
C GLY A 828 -78.38 29.02 -52.09
N THR A 829 -79.64 29.02 -52.55
CA THR A 829 -80.82 29.50 -51.80
C THR A 829 -81.52 28.40 -50.98
N SER A 830 -81.00 27.17 -51.00
CA SER A 830 -81.54 26.05 -50.21
C SER A 830 -81.40 26.32 -48.71
N ILE A 831 -82.30 25.70 -47.93
CA ILE A 831 -82.29 25.79 -46.47
C ILE A 831 -81.02 25.14 -45.88
N GLU A 832 -80.45 24.14 -46.55
CA GLU A 832 -79.21 23.47 -46.20
C GLU A 832 -78.01 24.42 -46.32
N TRP A 833 -77.86 25.13 -47.45
CA TRP A 833 -76.83 26.15 -47.61
C TRP A 833 -77.02 27.33 -46.66
N GLY A 834 -78.28 27.70 -46.38
CA GLY A 834 -78.62 28.64 -45.32
C GLY A 834 -78.03 28.22 -43.98
N TYR A 835 -78.13 26.93 -43.62
CA TYR A 835 -77.56 26.40 -42.38
C TYR A 835 -76.02 26.40 -42.38
N LEU A 836 -75.40 25.99 -43.49
CA LEU A 836 -73.94 26.01 -43.62
C LEU A 836 -73.38 27.44 -43.52
N ASN A 837 -74.01 28.43 -44.16
CA ASN A 837 -73.54 29.82 -44.16
C ASN A 837 -73.80 30.56 -42.84
N SER A 838 -75.00 30.48 -42.28
CA SER A 838 -75.48 31.45 -41.26
C SER A 838 -75.18 31.10 -39.81
N GLY A 839 -75.10 29.82 -39.45
CA GLY A 839 -74.79 29.38 -38.08
C GLY A 839 -75.58 28.14 -37.68
N VAL A 840 -75.11 27.45 -36.66
CA VAL A 840 -75.85 26.34 -36.02
C VAL A 840 -76.91 26.82 -35.02
N HIS A 841 -77.11 28.13 -34.88
CA HIS A 841 -78.09 28.73 -33.98
C HIS A 841 -79.53 28.30 -34.32
N ASP A 842 -80.33 28.03 -33.28
CA ASP A 842 -81.75 27.69 -33.35
C ASP A 842 -82.57 28.94 -33.74
N ALA A 843 -82.47 29.34 -35.01
CA ALA A 843 -83.43 30.23 -35.61
C ALA A 843 -84.73 29.44 -35.90
N GLN A 844 -85.90 30.06 -35.72
CA GLN A 844 -87.18 29.50 -36.18
C GLN A 844 -87.07 29.11 -37.66
N ARG A 845 -87.42 27.86 -37.98
CA ARG A 845 -87.40 27.33 -39.35
C ARG A 845 -88.71 26.60 -39.63
N ASP A 846 -89.31 26.95 -40.75
CA ASP A 846 -90.63 26.45 -41.16
C ASP A 846 -90.56 25.17 -42.00
N HIS A 847 -89.36 24.69 -42.34
CA HIS A 847 -89.14 23.57 -43.28
C HIS A 847 -88.09 22.56 -42.78
N GLU A 848 -88.33 21.27 -43.03
CA GLU A 848 -87.39 20.18 -42.75
C GLU A 848 -86.32 20.05 -43.84
N PHE A 849 -85.12 19.59 -43.46
CA PHE A 849 -84.03 19.29 -44.39
C PHE A 849 -84.35 18.09 -45.30
N ASP A 850 -83.96 18.19 -46.58
CA ASP A 850 -84.08 17.10 -47.54
C ASP A 850 -82.91 16.11 -47.40
N ARG A 851 -83.22 14.83 -47.24
CA ARG A 851 -82.21 13.78 -47.03
C ARG A 851 -81.28 13.62 -48.23
N ALA A 852 -81.80 13.74 -49.46
CA ALA A 852 -80.98 13.57 -50.66
C ALA A 852 -79.98 14.73 -50.81
N THR A 853 -80.41 15.94 -50.47
CA THR A 853 -79.57 17.14 -50.43
C THR A 853 -78.52 17.03 -49.33
N VAL A 854 -78.90 16.65 -48.09
CA VAL A 854 -77.94 16.43 -47.00
C VAL A 854 -76.92 15.35 -47.35
N ARG A 855 -77.35 14.23 -47.95
CA ARG A 855 -76.43 13.19 -48.44
C ARG A 855 -75.44 13.75 -49.45
N THR A 856 -75.91 14.55 -50.42
CA THR A 856 -75.04 15.18 -51.43
C THR A 856 -73.98 16.07 -50.78
N VAL A 857 -74.36 16.84 -49.75
CA VAL A 857 -73.43 17.69 -48.98
C VAL A 857 -72.37 16.84 -48.28
N VAL A 858 -72.77 15.81 -47.53
CA VAL A 858 -71.83 14.95 -46.78
C VAL A 858 -70.91 14.16 -47.70
N GLU A 859 -71.44 13.62 -48.81
CA GLU A 859 -70.65 12.94 -49.82
C GLU A 859 -69.63 13.88 -50.49
N ALA A 860 -70.01 15.13 -50.76
CA ALA A 860 -69.10 16.12 -51.32
C ALA A 860 -67.99 16.52 -50.34
N VAL A 861 -68.33 16.74 -49.06
CA VAL A 861 -67.33 16.99 -48.00
C VAL A 861 -66.38 15.80 -47.85
N THR A 862 -66.91 14.57 -47.90
CA THR A 862 -66.11 13.33 -47.86
C THR A 862 -65.16 13.22 -49.05
N ALA A 863 -65.66 13.49 -50.26
CA ALA A 863 -64.85 13.45 -51.47
C ALA A 863 -63.76 14.53 -51.46
N LEU A 864 -64.07 15.72 -50.92
CA LEU A 864 -63.11 16.81 -50.76
C LEU A 864 -61.99 16.44 -49.78
N ASP A 865 -62.31 15.80 -48.66
CA ASP A 865 -61.33 15.29 -47.70
C ASP A 865 -60.42 14.22 -48.32
N ALA A 866 -60.99 13.24 -49.04
CA ALA A 866 -60.19 12.23 -49.74
C ALA A 866 -59.30 12.81 -50.85
N ALA A 867 -59.77 13.85 -51.54
CA ALA A 867 -58.97 14.58 -52.51
C ALA A 867 -57.81 15.32 -51.84
N LEU A 868 -58.05 15.95 -50.68
CA LEU A 868 -57.01 16.62 -49.89
C LEU A 868 -55.95 15.64 -49.38
N ASP A 869 -56.32 14.44 -48.93
CA ASP A 869 -55.35 13.39 -48.58
C ASP A 869 -54.41 13.08 -49.76
N THR A 870 -54.95 13.03 -50.97
CA THR A 870 -54.16 12.77 -52.19
C THR A 870 -53.25 13.95 -52.55
N LEU A 871 -53.72 15.17 -52.27
CA LEU A 871 -52.99 16.41 -52.51
C LEU A 871 -51.88 16.70 -51.49
N GLN A 872 -51.94 16.08 -50.30
CA GLN A 872 -50.98 16.26 -49.22
C GLN A 872 -49.89 15.18 -49.19
N ASN A 873 -50.20 13.95 -49.65
CA ASN A 873 -49.23 12.85 -49.69
C ASN A 873 -48.20 12.96 -50.85
N ARG A 874 -48.11 14.13 -51.52
CA ARG A 874 -47.15 14.49 -52.59
C ARG A 874 -46.95 16.01 -52.65
#